data_AF-A0A957DN84-F1
#
_entry.id   AF-A0A957DN84-F1
#
_cell.length_a   1.000
_cell.length_b   1.000
_cell.length_c   1.000
_cell.angle_alpha   90.00
_cell.angle_beta   90.00
_cell.angle_gamma   90.00
#
_symmetry.space_group_name_H-M   'P 1'
#
loop_
_entity.id
_entity.type
_entity.pdbx_description
1 polymer ?
#
loop_
_entity_poly.entity_id
_entity_poly.type
_entity_poly.pdbx_seq_one_letter_code
_entity_poly.pdbx_strand_id
1 'polypeptide(L)'
;MFAKLGTRINVQQSIAPAVHYLQKPVRLFRTYDRANLRPDLLAGLTVAVILLPQSIAFTLVAELPPQMGLYAAIIGAIVGALWGSSNQMHTGPANAISLLIASSLTAVVAVGTPQYAIAAGMMAVMVGVFQLGLGLVRLGMLVNFVSHSVIVGFASGAGVLIALKQLHPLLGLPSGGSGTIATLTSVIVEFSNLHGPTTAVGVGTMLFIIVVRRINPRVPVHLLVMIVASLAVYLLRLDEQNVAVIGQLPATLPPLADLPLFNLELISRLSAGALAVGAIGLVETAAITRSVAAQTGQRLDSNQEFVGQGLANIFMGLFSGYSGAGSFSRSAVNFKAGAKTPVAAVFSGIFMVLAMFTLAPLAAYLPISALSGVLIVTAYGMIDQEEIARIWRSHLGDATIMVTTLVGTLFLEIEFAVLLGIIFSLVLFIWRTSTPRIQAVLPDDKYSHFIYRPDKEPCPQLAIIEVYGDLYFGAVNYVEEFITNYATAHPDQRYLLLRLDHVNTCDFSGIHMLEGLVRSYREQGGDVFMVGTNHRVEQMMFSSQFDSFLGADHILDEDEAIGKIFHQELDPAVCIYECPIRAFRECRNLPKRIDLANIPLISEIESDHILTVKPLALWEWLNPEPAINENGERLGTAVSAKPYVVDVREPREFNQGHIAEARLVPLPKILMAEIKLPADKQIVLVCRSGRRSRRAAAALQHIGCMNVQILQGGMLAWNAAGLLEAVEF
;
A
#
# COMPACT_ATOMS: atom_id res chain seq x y z
N MET A 1 -19.09 -26.73 -9.52
CA MET A 1 -18.19 -25.58 -9.22
C MET A 1 -17.91 -25.40 -7.72
N PHE A 2 -18.81 -25.73 -6.80
CA PHE A 2 -18.56 -25.64 -5.34
C PHE A 2 -17.85 -26.86 -4.69
N ALA A 3 -17.63 -27.97 -5.41
CA ALA A 3 -16.95 -29.16 -4.86
C ALA A 3 -15.41 -29.11 -4.96
N LYS A 4 -14.83 -28.12 -5.66
CA LYS A 4 -13.36 -27.98 -5.82
C LYS A 4 -12.71 -26.94 -4.88
N LEU A 5 -13.49 -26.28 -4.02
CA LEU A 5 -12.99 -25.40 -2.95
C LEU A 5 -12.88 -26.08 -1.57
N GLY A 6 -13.20 -27.37 -1.48
CA GLY A 6 -13.39 -28.07 -0.20
C GLY A 6 -12.15 -28.74 0.43
N THR A 7 -10.95 -28.64 -0.15
CA THR A 7 -9.78 -29.37 0.35
C THR A 7 -8.51 -28.52 0.34
N ARG A 8 -8.32 -27.69 1.38
CA ARG A 8 -7.01 -27.28 1.95
C ARG A 8 -7.16 -26.22 3.06
N ILE A 9 -8.06 -26.42 4.03
CA ILE A 9 -7.84 -25.81 5.35
C ILE A 9 -7.17 -26.89 6.18
N ASN A 10 -5.83 -26.90 6.14
CA ASN A 10 -5.04 -27.85 6.92
C ASN A 10 -5.13 -27.43 8.40
N VAL A 11 -6.01 -28.09 9.16
CA VAL A 11 -6.30 -27.78 10.57
C VAL A 11 -5.01 -27.75 11.42
N GLN A 12 -3.99 -28.53 11.05
CA GLN A 12 -2.66 -28.48 11.69
C GLN A 12 -1.92 -27.14 11.48
N GLN A 13 -2.07 -26.49 10.31
CA GLN A 13 -1.49 -25.17 10.05
C GLN A 13 -2.21 -24.04 10.81
N SER A 14 -3.51 -24.22 11.12
CA SER A 14 -4.28 -23.27 11.93
C SER A 14 -4.06 -23.41 13.44
N ILE A 15 -3.80 -24.63 13.95
CA ILE A 15 -3.60 -24.88 15.39
C ILE A 15 -2.18 -24.51 15.85
N ALA A 16 -1.15 -24.76 15.04
CA ALA A 16 0.25 -24.45 15.39
C ALA A 16 0.49 -23.00 15.88
N PRO A 17 -0.07 -21.95 15.23
CA PRO A 17 0.07 -20.58 15.73
C PRO A 17 -0.71 -20.29 17.01
N ALA A 18 -1.89 -20.87 17.22
CA ALA A 18 -2.66 -20.66 18.45
C ALA A 18 -1.90 -21.20 19.68
N VAL A 19 -1.29 -22.38 19.55
CA VAL A 19 -0.42 -22.96 20.60
C VAL A 19 0.81 -22.08 20.85
N HIS A 20 1.38 -21.49 19.80
CA HIS A 20 2.51 -20.57 19.93
C HIS A 20 2.16 -19.35 20.80
N TYR A 21 0.98 -18.75 20.59
CA TYR A 21 0.57 -17.56 21.32
C TYR A 21 0.28 -17.84 22.80
N LEU A 22 -0.33 -18.99 23.12
CA LEU A 22 -0.67 -19.37 24.49
C LEU A 22 0.55 -19.79 25.33
N GLN A 23 1.64 -20.25 24.69
CA GLN A 23 2.87 -20.66 25.37
C GLN A 23 3.76 -19.49 25.80
N LYS A 24 3.39 -18.24 25.51
CA LYS A 24 4.21 -17.06 25.81
C LYS A 24 4.64 -16.95 27.29
N PRO A 25 3.78 -17.14 28.30
CA PRO A 25 4.20 -17.04 29.70
C PRO A 25 5.30 -18.05 30.05
N VAL A 26 5.17 -19.28 29.57
CA VAL A 26 6.17 -20.34 29.81
C VAL A 26 7.53 -19.95 29.21
N ARG A 27 7.54 -19.38 28.00
CA ARG A 27 8.78 -18.89 27.38
C ARG A 27 9.36 -17.71 28.15
N LEU A 28 8.52 -16.74 28.52
CA LEU A 28 8.92 -15.56 29.29
C LEU A 28 9.65 -15.94 30.57
N PHE A 29 9.08 -16.85 31.38
CA PHE A 29 9.72 -17.28 32.63
C PHE A 29 10.96 -18.16 32.41
N ARG A 30 11.01 -18.96 31.33
CA ARG A 30 12.21 -19.76 31.00
C ARG A 30 13.39 -18.92 30.54
N THR A 31 13.13 -17.82 29.82
CA THR A 31 14.17 -16.92 29.30
C THR A 31 14.41 -15.69 30.19
N TYR A 32 13.82 -15.65 31.39
CA TYR A 32 13.94 -14.49 32.28
C TYR A 32 15.34 -14.40 32.90
N ASP A 33 16.06 -13.35 32.55
CA ASP A 33 17.35 -13.04 33.17
C ASP A 33 17.14 -12.35 34.54
N ARG A 34 17.78 -12.91 35.59
CA ARG A 34 17.74 -12.36 36.95
C ARG A 34 18.31 -10.95 37.04
N ALA A 35 19.17 -10.54 36.12
CA ALA A 35 19.66 -9.16 36.04
C ALA A 35 18.52 -8.15 35.83
N ASN A 36 17.40 -8.56 35.22
CA ASN A 36 16.24 -7.71 34.97
C ASN A 36 15.26 -7.60 36.16
N LEU A 37 15.46 -8.37 37.23
CA LEU A 37 14.55 -8.37 38.38
C LEU A 37 14.44 -6.98 39.03
N ARG A 38 15.59 -6.35 39.32
CA ARG A 38 15.63 -5.03 39.95
C ARG A 38 14.99 -3.93 39.07
N PRO A 39 15.36 -3.76 37.78
CA PRO A 39 14.75 -2.72 36.95
C PRO A 39 13.24 -2.96 36.75
N ASP A 40 12.81 -4.20 36.52
CA ASP A 40 11.38 -4.50 36.33
C ASP A 40 10.57 -4.26 37.61
N LEU A 41 11.12 -4.59 38.79
CA LEU A 41 10.46 -4.37 40.07
C LEU A 41 10.31 -2.86 40.38
N LEU A 42 11.36 -2.07 40.14
CA LEU A 42 11.31 -0.61 40.32
C LEU A 42 10.35 0.06 39.32
N ALA A 43 10.35 -0.39 38.07
CA ALA A 43 9.42 0.11 37.06
C ALA A 43 7.97 -0.25 37.40
N GLY A 44 7.71 -1.50 37.79
CA GLY A 44 6.38 -1.97 38.22
C GLY A 44 5.84 -1.18 39.41
N LEU A 45 6.66 -0.93 40.43
CA LEU A 45 6.27 -0.11 41.59
C LEU A 45 5.96 1.33 41.18
N THR A 46 6.80 1.92 40.33
CA THR A 46 6.60 3.29 39.82
C THR A 46 5.27 3.41 39.07
N VAL A 47 4.96 2.44 38.20
CA VAL A 47 3.71 2.45 37.43
C VAL A 47 2.50 2.17 38.32
N ALA A 48 2.62 1.31 39.34
CA ALA A 48 1.53 1.02 40.28
C ALA A 48 1.02 2.28 41.00
N VAL A 49 1.92 3.18 41.40
CA VAL A 49 1.56 4.45 42.05
C VAL A 49 0.70 5.34 41.14
N ILE A 50 0.96 5.33 39.83
CA ILE A 50 0.22 6.11 38.83
C ILE A 50 -1.10 5.41 38.45
N LEU A 51 -1.06 4.08 38.37
CA LEU A 51 -2.17 3.23 37.97
C LEU A 51 -3.38 3.40 38.90
N LEU A 52 -3.13 3.65 40.18
CA LEU A 52 -4.13 3.72 41.24
C LEU A 52 -5.11 4.90 41.05
N PRO A 53 -4.67 6.17 41.06
CA PRO A 53 -5.55 7.32 40.82
C PRO A 53 -6.22 7.27 39.44
N GLN A 54 -5.46 6.86 38.41
CA GLN A 54 -5.98 6.82 37.04
C GLN A 54 -7.12 5.80 36.91
N SER A 55 -7.00 4.63 37.51
CA SER A 55 -8.03 3.60 37.44
C SER A 55 -9.35 4.06 38.07
N ILE A 56 -9.28 4.76 39.20
CA ILE A 56 -10.46 5.35 39.87
C ILE A 56 -11.08 6.43 38.98
N ALA A 57 -10.27 7.37 38.49
CA ALA A 57 -10.75 8.47 37.66
C ALA A 57 -11.46 7.97 36.39
N PHE A 58 -10.87 7.01 35.66
CA PHE A 58 -11.46 6.48 34.44
C PHE A 58 -12.72 5.66 34.69
N THR A 59 -12.77 4.90 35.79
CA THR A 59 -13.98 4.15 36.14
C THR A 59 -15.14 5.06 36.54
N LEU A 60 -14.87 6.22 37.14
CA LEU A 60 -15.89 7.25 37.39
C LEU A 60 -16.40 7.88 36.09
N VAL A 61 -15.54 8.07 35.08
CA VAL A 61 -15.97 8.48 33.72
C VAL A 61 -16.84 7.41 33.06
N ALA A 62 -16.58 6.13 33.32
CA ALA A 62 -17.43 5.02 32.90
C ALA A 62 -18.73 4.90 33.72
N GLU A 63 -18.97 5.78 34.69
CA GLU A 63 -20.12 5.74 35.62
C GLU A 63 -20.22 4.41 36.41
N LEU A 64 -19.07 3.80 36.68
CA LEU A 64 -18.93 2.51 37.37
C LEU A 64 -18.41 2.67 38.80
N PRO A 65 -18.63 1.68 39.68
CA PRO A 65 -18.04 1.68 41.02
C PRO A 65 -16.50 1.70 40.97
N PRO A 66 -15.81 2.56 41.73
CA PRO A 66 -14.34 2.74 41.67
C PRO A 66 -13.53 1.44 41.79
N GLN A 67 -14.02 0.49 42.57
CA GLN A 67 -13.42 -0.84 42.76
C GLN A 67 -13.27 -1.63 41.44
N MET A 68 -14.23 -1.53 40.51
CA MET A 68 -14.10 -2.18 39.19
C MET A 68 -12.89 -1.65 38.41
N GLY A 69 -12.53 -0.39 38.63
CA GLY A 69 -11.32 0.23 38.09
C GLY A 69 -10.04 -0.41 38.56
N LEU A 70 -9.95 -0.59 39.87
CA LEU A 70 -8.79 -1.23 40.50
C LEU A 70 -8.67 -2.69 40.06
N TYR A 71 -9.80 -3.42 39.97
CA TYR A 71 -9.82 -4.80 39.50
C TYR A 71 -9.36 -4.92 38.04
N ALA A 72 -9.90 -4.10 37.15
CA ALA A 72 -9.46 -4.04 35.76
C ALA A 72 -7.98 -3.68 35.64
N ALA A 73 -7.49 -2.74 36.45
CA ALA A 73 -6.08 -2.35 36.47
C ALA A 73 -5.14 -3.50 36.89
N ILE A 74 -5.50 -4.25 37.93
CA ILE A 74 -4.71 -5.41 38.41
C ILE A 74 -4.66 -6.50 37.35
N ILE A 75 -5.84 -6.92 36.89
CA ILE A 75 -5.97 -8.08 36.01
C ILE A 75 -5.44 -7.76 34.62
N GLY A 76 -5.75 -6.58 34.10
CA GLY A 76 -5.24 -6.09 32.82
C GLY A 76 -3.72 -6.03 32.79
N ALA A 77 -3.08 -5.50 33.84
CA ALA A 77 -1.63 -5.39 33.91
C ALA A 77 -0.95 -6.77 33.91
N ILE A 78 -1.50 -7.73 34.66
CA ILE A 78 -0.92 -9.08 34.77
C ILE A 78 -1.15 -9.88 33.48
N VAL A 79 -2.40 -10.01 33.05
CA VAL A 79 -2.76 -10.86 31.90
C VAL A 79 -2.23 -10.25 30.60
N GLY A 80 -2.37 -8.93 30.43
CA GLY A 80 -1.84 -8.22 29.27
C GLY A 80 -0.33 -8.38 29.15
N ALA A 81 0.43 -8.38 30.25
CA ALA A 81 1.88 -8.59 30.22
C ALA A 81 2.30 -10.03 29.91
N LEU A 82 1.56 -11.01 30.45
CA LEU A 82 1.90 -12.43 30.29
C LEU A 82 1.68 -12.93 28.86
N TRP A 83 0.65 -12.42 28.18
CA TRP A 83 0.28 -12.83 26.82
C TRP A 83 0.48 -11.75 25.74
N GLY A 84 0.64 -10.47 26.10
CA GLY A 84 0.94 -9.38 25.15
C GLY A 84 2.36 -9.46 24.62
N SER A 85 2.64 -8.85 23.46
CA SER A 85 3.91 -8.90 22.73
C SER A 85 4.99 -7.99 23.32
N SER A 86 4.60 -6.76 23.64
CA SER A 86 5.49 -5.66 24.06
C SER A 86 6.07 -5.83 25.47
N ASN A 87 7.30 -5.35 25.66
CA ASN A 87 7.96 -5.38 26.97
C ASN A 87 7.52 -4.24 27.88
N GLN A 88 7.01 -3.14 27.32
CA GLN A 88 6.67 -1.93 28.08
C GLN A 88 5.17 -1.62 28.10
N MET A 89 4.36 -2.32 27.28
CA MET A 89 2.91 -2.13 27.24
C MET A 89 2.30 -2.38 28.62
N HIS A 90 1.43 -1.46 29.04
CA HIS A 90 0.68 -1.57 30.28
C HIS A 90 -0.82 -1.48 30.01
N THR A 91 -1.51 -2.62 30.14
CA THR A 91 -2.94 -2.77 29.89
C THR A 91 -3.78 -2.49 31.15
N GLY A 92 -4.92 -1.84 30.98
CA GLY A 92 -5.91 -1.62 32.04
C GLY A 92 -6.92 -0.54 31.66
N PRO A 93 -7.62 0.08 32.63
CA PRO A 93 -8.51 1.21 32.41
C PRO A 93 -7.88 2.31 31.57
N ALA A 94 -8.62 2.80 30.57
CA ALA A 94 -8.22 3.89 29.69
C ALA A 94 -9.39 4.87 29.51
N ASN A 95 -9.08 6.16 29.33
CA ASN A 95 -10.10 7.22 29.27
C ASN A 95 -11.09 7.04 28.11
N ALA A 96 -10.59 6.80 26.89
CA ALA A 96 -11.42 6.64 25.70
C ALA A 96 -12.37 5.45 25.84
N ILE A 97 -11.80 4.29 26.23
CA ILE A 97 -12.55 3.07 26.50
C ILE A 97 -13.62 3.28 27.58
N SER A 98 -13.33 4.04 28.63
CA SER A 98 -14.29 4.33 29.71
C SER A 98 -15.46 5.17 29.23
N LEU A 99 -15.21 6.20 28.40
CA LEU A 99 -16.25 7.04 27.82
C LEU A 99 -17.13 6.27 26.82
N LEU A 100 -16.52 5.39 26.02
CA LEU A 100 -17.25 4.52 25.08
C LEU A 100 -18.12 3.52 25.82
N ILE A 101 -17.64 2.98 26.94
CA ILE A 101 -18.43 2.09 27.79
C ILE A 101 -19.60 2.86 28.40
N ALA A 102 -19.39 4.07 28.93
CA ALA A 102 -20.48 4.90 29.44
C ALA A 102 -21.56 5.16 28.37
N SER A 103 -21.16 5.66 27.20
CA SER A 103 -22.09 5.96 26.10
C SER A 103 -22.78 4.72 25.53
N SER A 104 -22.10 3.57 25.48
CA SER A 104 -22.66 2.32 24.96
C SER A 104 -23.60 1.65 25.97
N LEU A 105 -23.26 1.67 27.26
CA LEU A 105 -24.05 1.01 28.30
C LEU A 105 -25.27 1.82 28.73
N THR A 106 -25.17 3.15 28.80
CA THR A 106 -26.31 4.03 29.16
C THR A 106 -27.48 3.87 28.20
N ALA A 107 -27.22 3.51 26.93
CA ALA A 107 -28.25 3.19 25.94
C ALA A 107 -28.99 1.86 26.21
N VAL A 108 -28.45 0.99 27.07
CA VAL A 108 -28.95 -0.39 27.29
C VAL A 108 -29.42 -0.61 28.72
N VAL A 109 -28.72 -0.03 29.70
CA VAL A 109 -28.95 -0.23 31.14
C VAL A 109 -28.85 1.10 31.87
N ALA A 110 -29.74 1.32 32.85
CA ALA A 110 -29.73 2.52 33.68
C ALA A 110 -28.50 2.57 34.59
N VAL A 111 -27.88 3.74 34.65
CA VAL A 111 -26.70 4.06 35.47
C VAL A 111 -27.00 3.86 36.96
N GLY A 112 -26.00 3.43 37.72
CA GLY A 112 -26.11 3.25 39.18
C GLY A 112 -26.83 1.96 39.62
N THR A 113 -27.31 1.14 38.67
CA THR A 113 -27.89 -0.17 38.97
C THR A 113 -26.82 -1.27 39.06
N PRO A 114 -27.02 -2.34 39.85
CA PRO A 114 -26.12 -3.50 39.84
C PRO A 114 -25.99 -4.14 38.45
N GLN A 115 -27.05 -4.10 37.65
CA GLN A 115 -27.08 -4.60 36.28
C GLN A 115 -26.12 -3.84 35.37
N TYR A 116 -25.88 -2.55 35.61
CA TYR A 116 -24.95 -1.73 34.84
C TYR A 116 -23.51 -2.25 34.96
N ALA A 117 -23.09 -2.56 36.20
CA ALA A 117 -21.80 -3.16 36.48
C ALA A 117 -21.64 -4.56 35.84
N ILE A 118 -22.67 -5.40 35.94
CA ILE A 118 -22.68 -6.74 35.30
C ILE A 118 -22.59 -6.61 33.77
N ALA A 119 -23.31 -5.66 33.18
CA ALA A 119 -23.26 -5.40 31.74
C ALA A 119 -21.87 -4.90 31.29
N ALA A 120 -21.19 -4.09 32.10
CA ALA A 120 -19.81 -3.66 31.83
C ALA A 120 -18.81 -4.83 31.84
N GLY A 121 -18.93 -5.73 32.83
CA GLY A 121 -18.12 -6.95 32.89
C GLY A 121 -18.40 -7.89 31.70
N MET A 122 -19.68 -8.05 31.33
CA MET A 122 -20.08 -8.83 30.15
C MET A 122 -19.52 -8.23 28.85
N MET A 123 -19.61 -6.91 28.69
CA MET A 123 -19.03 -6.20 27.55
C MET A 123 -17.51 -6.42 27.47
N ALA A 124 -16.79 -6.42 28.61
CA ALA A 124 -15.36 -6.72 28.64
C ALA A 124 -15.04 -8.13 28.11
N VAL A 125 -15.83 -9.14 28.49
CA VAL A 125 -15.69 -10.49 27.94
C VAL A 125 -15.94 -10.51 26.43
N MET A 126 -16.99 -9.84 25.95
CA MET A 126 -17.31 -9.77 24.52
C MET A 126 -16.21 -9.07 23.72
N VAL A 127 -15.70 -7.94 24.21
CA VAL A 127 -14.54 -7.23 23.66
C VAL A 127 -13.35 -8.17 23.57
N GLY A 128 -13.05 -8.88 24.66
CA GLY A 128 -11.90 -9.75 24.72
C GLY A 128 -11.99 -10.96 23.78
N VAL A 129 -13.18 -11.57 23.64
CA VAL A 129 -13.43 -12.64 22.65
C VAL A 129 -13.23 -12.13 21.23
N PHE A 130 -13.74 -10.94 20.91
CA PHE A 130 -13.57 -10.31 19.61
C PHE A 130 -12.09 -10.06 19.30
N GLN A 131 -11.35 -9.43 20.21
CA GLN A 131 -9.92 -9.13 20.04
C GLN A 131 -9.06 -10.39 19.93
N LEU A 132 -9.35 -11.40 20.75
CA LEU A 132 -8.71 -12.72 20.69
C LEU A 132 -8.94 -13.36 19.31
N GLY A 133 -10.17 -13.31 18.79
CA GLY A 133 -10.50 -13.79 17.45
C GLY A 133 -9.68 -13.11 16.36
N LEU A 134 -9.56 -11.78 16.40
CA LEU A 134 -8.73 -11.02 15.44
C LEU A 134 -7.25 -11.40 15.51
N GLY A 135 -6.70 -11.61 16.71
CA GLY A 135 -5.32 -12.06 16.89
C GLY A 135 -5.08 -13.47 16.35
N LEU A 136 -6.03 -14.39 16.54
CA LEU A 136 -5.94 -15.77 16.05
C LEU A 136 -6.02 -15.86 14.51
N VAL A 137 -6.86 -15.03 13.87
CA VAL A 137 -6.97 -14.93 12.40
C VAL A 137 -5.81 -14.13 11.77
N ARG A 138 -4.89 -13.60 12.60
CA ARG A 138 -3.70 -12.83 12.19
C ARG A 138 -4.00 -11.48 11.53
N LEU A 139 -5.08 -10.82 11.95
CA LEU A 139 -5.45 -9.49 11.44
C LEU A 139 -4.61 -8.34 12.02
N GLY A 140 -3.69 -8.63 12.94
CA GLY A 140 -2.69 -7.67 13.40
C GLY A 140 -1.72 -7.24 12.29
N MET A 141 -1.67 -7.91 11.13
CA MET A 141 -0.89 -7.46 9.98
C MET A 141 -1.33 -6.07 9.48
N LEU A 142 -2.61 -5.70 9.66
CA LEU A 142 -3.13 -4.39 9.26
C LEU A 142 -2.44 -3.23 10.01
N VAL A 143 -1.89 -3.51 11.18
CA VAL A 143 -1.11 -2.54 11.94
C VAL A 143 0.16 -2.15 11.18
N ASN A 144 0.70 -3.00 10.29
CA ASN A 144 1.91 -2.74 9.47
C ASN A 144 1.82 -1.52 8.56
N PHE A 145 0.62 -1.06 8.24
CA PHE A 145 0.41 0.12 7.41
C PHE A 145 0.57 1.45 8.17
N VAL A 146 0.82 1.42 9.48
CA VAL A 146 1.18 2.63 10.24
C VAL A 146 2.61 3.02 9.89
N SER A 147 2.77 4.07 9.08
CA SER A 147 4.09 4.59 8.71
C SER A 147 4.81 5.24 9.90
N HIS A 148 6.13 5.33 9.80
CA HIS A 148 6.96 5.94 10.85
C HIS A 148 6.56 7.40 11.13
N SER A 149 6.17 8.14 10.09
CA SER A 149 5.66 9.51 10.19
C SER A 149 4.40 9.62 11.04
N VAL A 150 3.48 8.65 10.94
CA VAL A 150 2.29 8.58 11.82
C VAL A 150 2.72 8.36 13.27
N ILE A 151 3.67 7.46 13.51
CA ILE A 151 4.13 7.14 14.88
C ILE A 151 4.74 8.36 15.56
N VAL A 152 5.62 9.09 14.87
CA VAL A 152 6.28 10.29 15.41
C VAL A 152 5.27 11.42 15.64
N GLY A 153 4.37 11.66 14.67
CA GLY A 153 3.31 12.65 14.79
C GLY A 153 2.37 12.36 15.95
N PHE A 154 1.95 11.10 16.08
CA PHE A 154 1.12 10.61 17.18
C PHE A 154 1.79 10.75 18.54
N ALA A 155 3.04 10.28 18.68
CA ALA A 155 3.75 10.32 19.95
C ALA A 155 3.95 11.75 20.44
N SER A 156 4.28 12.65 19.52
CA SER A 156 4.46 14.08 19.80
C SER A 156 3.14 14.75 20.16
N GLY A 157 2.08 14.49 19.39
CA GLY A 157 0.73 15.00 19.66
C GLY A 157 0.19 14.51 21.01
N ALA A 158 0.37 13.22 21.33
CA ALA A 158 -0.03 12.64 22.60
C ALA A 158 0.77 13.21 23.79
N GLY A 159 2.08 13.45 23.61
CA GLY A 159 2.91 14.15 24.61
C GLY A 159 2.39 15.56 24.92
N VAL A 160 2.09 16.34 23.87
CA VAL A 160 1.50 17.69 24.04
C VAL A 160 0.11 17.62 24.68
N LEU A 161 -0.75 16.71 24.23
CA LEU A 161 -2.10 16.52 24.77
C LEU A 161 -2.08 16.15 26.26
N ILE A 162 -1.18 15.24 26.66
CA ILE A 162 -1.00 14.88 28.07
C ILE A 162 -0.58 16.10 28.86
N ALA A 163 0.43 16.84 28.38
CA ALA A 163 0.89 18.04 29.07
C ALA A 163 -0.25 19.06 29.29
N LEU A 164 -1.08 19.30 28.26
CA LEU A 164 -2.23 20.19 28.33
C LEU A 164 -3.30 19.69 29.32
N LYS A 165 -3.67 18.40 29.27
CA LYS A 165 -4.67 17.81 30.18
C LYS A 165 -4.22 17.77 31.64
N GLN A 166 -2.92 17.80 31.90
CA GLN A 166 -2.38 17.85 33.26
C GLN A 166 -2.29 19.27 33.83
N LEU A 167 -2.56 20.34 33.06
CA LEU A 167 -2.47 21.72 33.57
C LEU A 167 -3.50 22.02 34.66
N HIS A 168 -4.76 21.60 34.51
CA HIS A 168 -5.80 21.80 35.53
C HIS A 168 -5.42 21.20 36.89
N PRO A 169 -5.13 19.88 37.00
CA PRO A 169 -4.76 19.29 38.29
C PRO A 169 -3.38 19.75 38.80
N LEU A 170 -2.47 20.22 37.92
CA LEU A 170 -1.21 20.83 38.34
C LEU A 170 -1.43 22.17 39.04
N LEU A 171 -2.29 23.03 38.48
CA LEU A 171 -2.56 24.39 38.98
C LEU A 171 -3.66 24.43 40.06
N GLY A 172 -4.37 23.31 40.27
CA GLY A 172 -5.51 23.23 41.18
C GLY A 172 -6.74 23.98 40.65
N LEU A 173 -6.90 24.05 39.34
CA LEU A 173 -8.06 24.64 38.70
C LEU A 173 -9.20 23.61 38.57
N PRO A 174 -10.48 24.05 38.60
CA PRO A 174 -11.62 23.21 38.24
C PRO A 174 -11.41 22.49 36.91
N SER A 175 -11.95 21.29 36.76
CA SER A 175 -11.85 20.55 35.49
C SER A 175 -12.50 21.33 34.34
N GLY A 176 -11.70 21.70 33.33
CA GLY A 176 -12.17 22.37 32.12
C GLY A 176 -13.05 21.47 31.24
N GLY A 177 -13.77 22.10 30.29
CA GLY A 177 -14.69 21.42 29.37
C GLY A 177 -14.04 20.34 28.49
N SER A 178 -14.88 19.54 27.83
CA SER A 178 -14.42 18.46 26.95
C SER A 178 -13.69 18.99 25.71
N GLY A 179 -12.40 18.67 25.59
CA GLY A 179 -11.58 18.97 24.41
C GLY A 179 -10.45 19.96 24.68
N THR A 180 -9.44 19.95 23.80
CA THR A 180 -8.17 20.66 23.97
C THR A 180 -8.33 22.18 23.95
N ILE A 181 -9.20 22.70 23.08
CA ILE A 181 -9.48 24.15 23.00
C ILE A 181 -10.16 24.62 24.29
N ALA A 182 -11.21 23.92 24.74
CA ALA A 182 -11.91 24.23 25.99
C ALA A 182 -10.99 24.13 27.22
N THR A 183 -10.08 23.15 27.22
CA THR A 183 -9.04 23.00 28.25
C THR A 183 -8.11 24.23 28.25
N LEU A 184 -7.61 24.66 27.09
CA LEU A 184 -6.70 25.79 27.00
C LEU A 184 -7.38 27.12 27.36
N THR A 185 -8.61 27.35 26.87
CA THR A 185 -9.36 28.57 27.19
C THR A 185 -9.70 28.65 28.67
N SER A 186 -10.14 27.55 29.29
CA SER A 186 -10.41 27.52 30.74
C SER A 186 -9.15 27.80 31.57
N VAL A 187 -7.99 27.23 31.22
CA VAL A 187 -6.73 27.53 31.91
C VAL A 187 -6.37 29.01 31.80
N ILE A 188 -6.57 29.63 30.63
CA ILE A 188 -6.27 31.06 30.43
C ILE A 188 -7.22 31.94 31.24
N VAL A 189 -8.52 31.64 31.21
CA VAL A 189 -9.55 32.43 31.90
C VAL A 189 -9.44 32.30 33.42
N GLU A 190 -9.18 31.09 33.91
CA GLU A 190 -9.12 30.79 35.34
C GLU A 190 -7.71 30.93 35.93
N PHE A 191 -6.73 31.39 35.14
CA PHE A 191 -5.34 31.50 35.57
C PHE A 191 -5.17 32.32 36.85
N SER A 192 -5.99 33.36 37.04
CA SER A 192 -5.97 34.18 38.26
C SER A 192 -6.47 33.45 39.51
N ASN A 193 -7.17 32.32 39.35
CA ASN A 193 -7.77 31.53 40.42
C ASN A 193 -6.93 30.28 40.78
N LEU A 194 -5.64 30.28 40.45
CA LEU A 194 -4.75 29.16 40.76
C LEU A 194 -4.69 28.88 42.27
N HIS A 195 -4.66 27.60 42.64
CA HIS A 195 -4.50 27.21 44.04
C HIS A 195 -3.01 27.10 44.36
N GLY A 196 -2.49 28.07 45.12
CA GLY A 196 -1.07 28.21 45.44
C GLY A 196 -0.42 26.94 46.00
N PRO A 197 -0.96 26.31 47.06
CA PRO A 197 -0.40 25.07 47.61
C PRO A 197 -0.36 23.91 46.59
N THR A 198 -1.43 23.74 45.81
CA THR A 198 -1.51 22.68 44.78
C THR A 198 -0.45 22.90 43.70
N THR A 199 -0.33 24.13 43.22
CA THR A 199 0.65 24.55 42.22
C THR A 199 2.07 24.36 42.73
N ALA A 200 2.35 24.73 43.99
CA ALA A 200 3.66 24.56 44.59
C ALA A 200 4.08 23.09 44.69
N VAL A 201 3.15 22.19 45.06
CA VAL A 201 3.42 20.74 45.06
C VAL A 201 3.69 20.24 43.65
N GLY A 202 2.86 20.59 42.67
CA GLY A 202 3.01 20.12 41.29
C GLY A 202 4.28 20.62 40.60
N VAL A 203 4.55 21.92 40.66
CA VAL A 203 5.77 22.53 40.09
C VAL A 203 7.01 22.09 40.88
N GLY A 204 6.91 21.98 42.20
CA GLY A 204 7.97 21.45 43.06
C GLY A 204 8.34 20.01 42.67
N THR A 205 7.35 19.16 42.42
CA THR A 205 7.54 17.81 41.86
C THR A 205 8.29 17.86 40.53
N MET A 206 7.90 18.71 39.58
CA MET A 206 8.60 18.83 38.29
C MET A 206 10.06 19.25 38.45
N LEU A 207 10.31 20.30 39.23
CA LEU A 207 11.66 20.82 39.51
C LEU A 207 12.52 19.75 40.18
N PHE A 208 11.98 19.05 41.17
CA PHE A 208 12.68 17.96 41.85
C PHE A 208 13.07 16.85 40.87
N ILE A 209 12.16 16.44 39.97
CA ILE A 209 12.48 15.42 38.95
C ILE A 209 13.65 15.86 38.08
N ILE A 210 13.60 17.10 37.58
CA ILE A 210 14.62 17.67 36.69
C ILE A 210 15.98 17.73 37.39
N VAL A 211 16.00 18.24 38.63
CA VAL A 211 17.24 18.39 39.42
C VAL A 211 17.85 17.02 39.76
N VAL A 212 17.05 16.09 40.28
CA VAL A 212 17.57 14.77 40.67
C VAL A 212 18.05 13.98 39.46
N ARG A 213 17.35 14.03 38.32
CA ARG A 213 17.84 13.38 37.08
C ARG A 213 19.16 13.96 36.60
N ARG A 214 19.38 15.26 36.79
CA ARG A 214 20.64 15.92 36.42
C ARG A 214 21.80 15.51 37.33
N ILE A 215 21.53 15.23 38.61
CA ILE A 215 22.54 14.79 39.58
C ILE A 215 22.84 13.29 39.40
N ASN A 216 21.80 12.45 39.40
CA ASN A 216 21.95 11.01 39.26
C ASN A 216 20.77 10.39 38.47
N PRO A 217 20.96 10.06 37.17
CA PRO A 217 19.92 9.48 36.35
C PRO A 217 19.53 8.05 36.75
N ARG A 218 20.27 7.41 37.66
CA ARG A 218 20.01 6.03 38.11
C ARG A 218 18.99 5.93 39.25
N VAL A 219 18.62 7.05 39.86
CA VAL A 219 17.64 7.07 40.97
C VAL A 219 16.23 6.91 40.39
N PRO A 220 15.35 6.08 40.98
CA PRO A 220 13.94 5.97 40.59
C PRO A 220 13.18 7.24 41.02
N VAL A 221 13.44 8.33 40.31
CA VAL A 221 13.05 9.69 40.69
C VAL A 221 11.54 9.86 40.84
N HIS A 222 10.75 9.15 40.04
CA HIS A 222 9.29 9.20 40.11
C HIS A 222 8.78 8.69 41.46
N LEU A 223 9.26 7.52 41.90
CA LEU A 223 8.88 6.97 43.21
C LEU A 223 9.34 7.87 44.36
N LEU A 224 10.60 8.33 44.30
CA LEU A 224 11.16 9.21 45.33
C LEU A 224 10.32 10.49 45.47
N VAL A 225 9.94 11.11 44.36
CA VAL A 225 9.15 12.33 44.34
C VAL A 225 7.74 12.11 44.87
N MET A 226 7.10 10.99 44.54
CA MET A 226 5.76 10.69 45.08
C MET A 226 5.82 10.50 46.60
N ILE A 227 6.83 9.81 47.13
CA ILE A 227 7.02 9.65 48.58
C ILE A 227 7.24 11.01 49.24
N VAL A 228 8.13 11.85 48.69
CA VAL A 228 8.43 13.18 49.23
C VAL A 228 7.20 14.08 49.18
N ALA A 229 6.43 14.05 48.09
CA ALA A 229 5.21 14.84 47.94
C ALA A 229 4.12 14.39 48.92
N SER A 230 3.89 13.08 49.08
CA SER A 230 2.98 12.56 50.09
C SER A 230 3.37 12.92 51.51
N LEU A 231 4.67 12.84 51.83
CA LEU A 231 5.17 13.23 53.13
C LEU A 231 4.99 14.74 53.37
N ALA A 232 5.21 15.58 52.35
CA ALA A 232 4.96 17.01 52.44
C ALA A 232 3.48 17.33 52.69
N VAL A 233 2.56 16.65 51.97
CA VAL A 233 1.11 16.78 52.20
C VAL A 233 0.74 16.41 53.63
N TYR A 234 1.25 15.28 54.12
CA TYR A 234 0.99 14.80 55.48
C TYR A 234 1.54 15.74 56.57
N LEU A 235 2.82 16.15 56.46
CA LEU A 235 3.47 16.96 57.49
C LEU A 235 2.96 18.40 57.55
N LEU A 236 2.66 18.99 56.38
CA LEU A 236 2.17 20.37 56.28
C LEU A 236 0.64 20.46 56.32
N ARG A 237 -0.05 19.32 56.45
CA ARG A 237 -1.51 19.19 56.41
C ARG A 237 -2.13 19.89 55.20
N LEU A 238 -1.54 19.66 54.02
CA LEU A 238 -2.01 20.29 52.79
C LEU A 238 -3.36 19.73 52.35
N ASP A 239 -3.73 18.54 52.81
CA ASP A 239 -5.05 17.95 52.66
C ASP A 239 -6.13 18.82 53.34
N GLU A 240 -5.86 19.38 54.52
CA GLU A 240 -6.75 20.35 55.18
C GLU A 240 -6.81 21.70 54.42
N GLN A 241 -5.81 22.00 53.60
CA GLN A 241 -5.76 23.19 52.74
C GLN A 241 -6.38 22.97 51.35
N ASN A 242 -7.24 21.95 51.18
CA ASN A 242 -7.90 21.62 49.91
C ASN A 242 -6.96 21.18 48.78
N VAL A 243 -5.76 20.67 49.07
CA VAL A 243 -4.97 19.96 48.05
C VAL A 243 -5.65 18.63 47.74
N ALA A 244 -6.01 18.42 46.48
CA ALA A 244 -6.71 17.22 46.05
C ALA A 244 -5.82 15.97 46.19
N VAL A 245 -6.37 14.97 46.87
CA VAL A 245 -5.75 13.67 47.17
C VAL A 245 -6.68 12.53 46.73
N ILE A 246 -6.15 11.31 46.63
CA ILE A 246 -6.90 10.15 46.10
C ILE A 246 -8.02 9.68 47.04
N GLY A 247 -7.83 9.80 48.37
CA GLY A 247 -8.80 9.35 49.36
C GLY A 247 -8.68 7.87 49.73
N GLN A 248 -9.77 7.29 50.26
CA GLN A 248 -9.79 5.92 50.77
C GLN A 248 -9.92 4.88 49.65
N LEU A 249 -9.19 3.77 49.79
CA LEU A 249 -9.20 2.65 48.84
C LEU A 249 -10.03 1.48 49.35
N PRO A 250 -10.80 0.81 48.47
CA PRO A 250 -11.46 -0.44 48.82
C PRO A 250 -10.41 -1.54 49.04
N ALA A 251 -10.49 -2.23 50.18
CA ALA A 251 -9.52 -3.25 50.60
C ALA A 251 -10.03 -4.69 50.31
N THR A 252 -10.41 -4.96 49.06
CA THR A 252 -10.97 -6.25 48.63
C THR A 252 -10.24 -6.80 47.41
N LEU A 253 -10.04 -8.11 47.35
CA LEU A 253 -9.52 -8.77 46.14
C LEU A 253 -10.59 -8.80 45.03
N PRO A 254 -10.20 -8.79 43.75
CA PRO A 254 -11.14 -8.95 42.63
C PRO A 254 -11.95 -10.25 42.75
N PRO A 255 -13.26 -10.20 42.99
CA PRO A 255 -14.09 -11.40 43.06
C PRO A 255 -14.44 -11.90 41.65
N LEU A 256 -14.75 -13.20 41.54
CA LEU A 256 -15.33 -13.74 40.31
C LEU A 256 -16.71 -13.12 40.09
N ALA A 257 -16.92 -12.59 38.89
CA ALA A 257 -18.18 -11.99 38.49
C ALA A 257 -19.21 -13.07 38.13
N ASP A 258 -20.44 -12.91 38.61
CA ASP A 258 -21.58 -13.70 38.14
C ASP A 258 -22.15 -13.07 36.86
N LEU A 259 -21.58 -13.45 35.71
CA LEU A 259 -21.92 -12.88 34.41
C LEU A 259 -22.95 -13.76 33.68
N PRO A 260 -23.98 -13.16 33.06
CA PRO A 260 -24.98 -13.88 32.27
C PRO A 260 -24.43 -14.23 30.87
N LEU A 261 -23.40 -15.09 30.82
CA LEU A 261 -22.65 -15.44 29.60
C LEU A 261 -23.51 -16.03 28.47
N PHE A 262 -24.68 -16.57 28.79
CA PHE A 262 -25.61 -17.21 27.84
C PHE A 262 -26.86 -16.36 27.54
N ASN A 263 -26.94 -15.13 28.05
CA ASN A 263 -28.05 -14.23 27.75
C ASN A 263 -27.89 -13.62 26.35
N LEU A 264 -28.46 -14.29 25.35
CA LEU A 264 -28.43 -13.87 23.94
C LEU A 264 -29.03 -12.47 23.70
N GLU A 265 -30.02 -12.08 24.48
CA GLU A 265 -30.64 -10.76 24.36
C GLU A 265 -29.67 -9.66 24.79
N LEU A 266 -29.01 -9.84 25.94
CA LEU A 266 -28.00 -8.88 26.42
C LEU A 266 -26.80 -8.86 25.48
N ILE A 267 -26.33 -10.03 25.00
CA ILE A 267 -25.24 -10.12 24.01
C ILE A 267 -25.60 -9.33 22.74
N SER A 268 -26.81 -9.51 22.21
CA SER A 268 -27.26 -8.80 21.02
C SER A 268 -27.25 -7.28 21.24
N ARG A 269 -27.80 -6.81 22.37
CA ARG A 269 -27.85 -5.37 22.72
C ARG A 269 -26.46 -4.77 22.94
N LEU A 270 -25.51 -5.51 23.51
CA LEU A 270 -24.15 -5.03 23.77
C LEU A 270 -23.20 -5.21 22.58
N SER A 271 -23.58 -5.95 21.54
CA SER A 271 -22.69 -6.36 20.45
C SER A 271 -22.05 -5.18 19.72
N ALA A 272 -22.83 -4.17 19.35
CA ALA A 272 -22.33 -2.99 18.65
C ALA A 272 -21.32 -2.20 19.51
N GLY A 273 -21.64 -1.98 20.79
CA GLY A 273 -20.74 -1.32 21.73
C GLY A 273 -19.46 -2.11 21.98
N ALA A 274 -19.56 -3.43 22.15
CA ALA A 274 -18.40 -4.30 22.34
C ALA A 274 -17.48 -4.33 21.10
N LEU A 275 -18.04 -4.33 19.89
CA LEU A 275 -17.26 -4.25 18.65
C LEU A 275 -16.55 -2.91 18.54
N ALA A 276 -17.23 -1.79 18.85
CA ALA A 276 -16.64 -0.46 18.83
C ALA A 276 -15.50 -0.33 19.85
N VAL A 277 -15.76 -0.68 21.12
CA VAL A 277 -14.76 -0.68 22.20
C VAL A 277 -13.58 -1.59 21.86
N GLY A 278 -13.86 -2.78 21.32
CA GLY A 278 -12.82 -3.74 20.95
C GLY A 278 -11.95 -3.26 19.79
N ALA A 279 -12.54 -2.70 18.74
CA ALA A 279 -11.80 -2.15 17.61
C ALA A 279 -10.95 -0.94 18.02
N ILE A 280 -11.55 0.01 18.74
CA ILE A 280 -10.87 1.21 19.23
C ILE A 280 -9.72 0.84 20.18
N GLY A 281 -9.94 -0.09 21.11
CA GLY A 281 -8.90 -0.56 22.03
C GLY A 281 -7.72 -1.22 21.31
N LEU A 282 -7.95 -1.91 20.18
CA LEU A 282 -6.86 -2.46 19.38
C LEU A 282 -6.11 -1.38 18.58
N VAL A 283 -6.80 -0.37 18.05
CA VAL A 283 -6.16 0.78 17.38
C VAL A 283 -5.29 1.54 18.37
N GLU A 284 -5.81 1.84 19.56
CA GLU A 284 -5.06 2.51 20.63
C GLU A 284 -3.84 1.69 21.05
N THR A 285 -4.04 0.39 21.33
CA THR A 285 -2.94 -0.52 21.69
C THR A 285 -1.90 -0.57 20.58
N ALA A 286 -2.29 -0.74 19.32
CA ALA A 286 -1.39 -0.79 18.18
C ALA A 286 -0.52 0.47 18.06
N ALA A 287 -1.14 1.64 18.21
CA ALA A 287 -0.45 2.94 18.17
C ALA A 287 0.58 3.08 19.30
N ILE A 288 0.18 2.76 20.53
CA ILE A 288 1.07 2.83 21.71
C ILE A 288 2.24 1.85 21.56
N THR A 289 1.95 0.61 21.19
CA THR A 289 2.97 -0.43 21.05
C THR A 289 4.01 0.01 20.02
N ARG A 290 3.58 0.51 18.86
CA ARG A 290 4.48 1.03 17.82
C ARG A 290 5.30 2.23 18.27
N SER A 291 4.67 3.19 18.96
CA SER A 291 5.39 4.35 19.48
C SER A 291 6.49 3.96 20.45
N VAL A 292 6.23 3.01 21.35
CA VAL A 292 7.25 2.50 22.27
C VAL A 292 8.32 1.70 21.54
N ALA A 293 7.95 0.83 20.58
CA ALA A 293 8.92 0.06 19.79
C ALA A 293 9.82 0.93 18.90
N ALA A 294 9.33 2.05 18.38
CA ALA A 294 10.15 3.01 17.65
C ALA A 294 11.27 3.58 18.53
N GLN A 295 11.02 3.75 19.84
CA GLN A 295 12.03 4.23 20.78
C GLN A 295 12.93 3.11 21.33
N THR A 296 12.42 1.88 21.47
CA THR A 296 13.16 0.76 22.07
C THR A 296 13.90 -0.12 21.05
N GLY A 297 13.53 -0.05 19.78
CA GLY A 297 13.98 -0.99 18.74
C GLY A 297 13.38 -2.39 18.88
N GLN A 298 12.36 -2.59 19.73
CA GLN A 298 11.75 -3.90 19.94
C GLN A 298 11.03 -4.40 18.68
N ARG A 299 11.23 -5.68 18.34
CA ARG A 299 10.40 -6.37 17.35
C ARG A 299 9.07 -6.77 17.98
N LEU A 300 7.97 -6.24 17.43
CA LEU A 300 6.63 -6.51 17.91
C LEU A 300 5.91 -7.50 16.99
N ASP A 301 5.26 -8.48 17.60
CA ASP A 301 4.23 -9.29 16.95
C ASP A 301 2.85 -8.71 17.32
N SER A 302 2.21 -8.02 16.37
CA SER A 302 0.89 -7.41 16.56
C SER A 302 -0.22 -8.44 16.84
N ASN A 303 -0.11 -9.66 16.30
CA ASN A 303 -1.11 -10.70 16.54
C ASN A 303 -1.03 -11.21 17.97
N GLN A 304 0.19 -11.43 18.47
CA GLN A 304 0.41 -11.77 19.88
C GLN A 304 -0.10 -10.66 20.81
N GLU A 305 0.08 -9.39 20.44
CA GLU A 305 -0.45 -8.27 21.21
C GLU A 305 -1.99 -8.31 21.27
N PHE A 306 -2.66 -8.58 20.14
CA PHE A 306 -4.13 -8.70 20.09
C PHE A 306 -4.64 -9.87 20.94
N VAL A 307 -3.94 -11.02 20.91
CA VAL A 307 -4.23 -12.15 21.80
C VAL A 307 -4.09 -11.74 23.27
N GLY A 308 -3.02 -11.00 23.61
CA GLY A 308 -2.80 -10.48 24.96
C GLY A 308 -3.89 -9.54 25.45
N GLN A 309 -4.30 -8.57 24.63
CA GLN A 309 -5.42 -7.66 24.96
C GLN A 309 -6.75 -8.41 25.06
N GLY A 310 -7.00 -9.36 24.16
CA GLY A 310 -8.21 -10.17 24.18
C GLY A 310 -8.34 -11.00 25.46
N LEU A 311 -7.27 -11.70 25.84
CA LEU A 311 -7.22 -12.41 27.11
C LEU A 311 -7.33 -11.47 28.30
N ALA A 312 -6.64 -10.32 28.29
CA ALA A 312 -6.75 -9.34 29.36
C ALA A 312 -8.19 -8.88 29.56
N ASN A 313 -8.92 -8.56 28.50
CA ASN A 313 -10.32 -8.13 28.57
C ASN A 313 -11.27 -9.23 29.04
N ILE A 314 -11.09 -10.48 28.59
CA ILE A 314 -11.84 -11.63 29.11
C ILE A 314 -11.64 -11.75 30.62
N PHE A 315 -10.39 -11.75 31.08
CA PHE A 315 -10.10 -11.91 32.50
C PHE A 315 -10.54 -10.68 33.32
N MET A 316 -10.40 -9.46 32.81
CA MET A 316 -10.91 -8.26 33.49
C MET A 316 -12.42 -8.38 33.73
N GLY A 317 -13.21 -8.81 32.75
CA GLY A 317 -14.65 -9.03 32.94
C GLY A 317 -14.95 -10.15 33.94
N LEU A 318 -14.26 -11.29 33.86
CA LEU A 318 -14.46 -12.43 34.77
C LEU A 318 -14.12 -12.12 36.23
N PHE A 319 -13.22 -11.17 36.49
CA PHE A 319 -12.80 -10.75 37.83
C PHE A 319 -13.44 -9.42 38.26
N SER A 320 -14.68 -9.17 37.82
CA SER A 320 -15.49 -8.00 38.22
C SER A 320 -14.87 -6.64 37.86
N GLY A 321 -13.98 -6.61 36.89
CA GLY A 321 -13.53 -5.41 36.21
C GLY A 321 -14.42 -5.07 35.01
N TYR A 322 -13.92 -4.14 34.20
CA TYR A 322 -14.54 -3.71 32.95
C TYR A 322 -13.45 -3.62 31.87
N SER A 323 -13.86 -3.39 30.63
CA SER A 323 -12.95 -3.41 29.48
C SER A 323 -11.89 -2.32 29.57
N GLY A 324 -10.70 -2.62 29.08
CA GLY A 324 -9.55 -1.72 29.07
C GLY A 324 -8.72 -1.89 27.79
N ALA A 325 -7.66 -1.09 27.70
CA ALA A 325 -6.71 -1.11 26.59
C ALA A 325 -5.30 -0.79 27.10
N GLY A 326 -4.33 -0.79 26.18
CA GLY A 326 -3.01 -0.21 26.46
C GLY A 326 -3.13 1.26 26.88
N SER A 327 -2.32 1.69 27.85
CA SER A 327 -2.24 3.11 28.23
C SER A 327 -0.90 3.70 27.84
N PHE A 328 -0.95 4.79 27.07
CA PHE A 328 0.24 5.50 26.61
C PHE A 328 1.04 6.07 27.79
N SER A 329 0.38 6.74 28.75
CA SER A 329 1.04 7.34 29.91
C SER A 329 1.71 6.29 30.81
N ARG A 330 1.03 5.18 31.09
CA ARG A 330 1.59 4.08 31.90
C ARG A 330 2.73 3.38 31.19
N SER A 331 2.59 3.10 29.89
CA SER A 331 3.64 2.45 29.10
C SER A 331 4.87 3.34 28.95
N ALA A 332 4.69 4.65 28.80
CA ALA A 332 5.77 5.64 28.76
C ALA A 332 6.53 5.71 30.09
N VAL A 333 5.82 5.76 31.22
CA VAL A 333 6.44 5.73 32.55
C VAL A 333 7.16 4.40 32.77
N ASN A 334 6.55 3.28 32.37
CA ASN A 334 7.16 1.95 32.48
C ASN A 334 8.50 1.89 31.72
N PHE A 335 8.52 2.40 30.48
CA PHE A 335 9.73 2.53 29.67
C PHE A 335 10.78 3.44 30.32
N LYS A 336 10.41 4.66 30.73
CA LYS A 336 11.33 5.63 31.32
C LYS A 336 11.84 5.21 32.71
N ALA A 337 11.08 4.40 33.44
CA ALA A 337 11.51 3.79 34.70
C ALA A 337 12.50 2.63 34.50
N GLY A 338 12.75 2.23 33.25
CA GLY A 338 13.78 1.27 32.89
C GLY A 338 13.29 -0.18 32.73
N ALA A 339 11.99 -0.40 32.58
CA ALA A 339 11.43 -1.74 32.36
C ALA A 339 12.10 -2.46 31.17
N LYS A 340 12.58 -3.67 31.42
CA LYS A 340 13.29 -4.49 30.43
C LYS A 340 12.40 -5.59 29.87
N THR A 341 11.46 -6.10 30.67
CA THR A 341 10.58 -7.19 30.27
C THR A 341 9.11 -6.88 30.62
N PRO A 342 8.14 -7.64 30.05
CA PRO A 342 6.73 -7.53 30.42
C PRO A 342 6.48 -7.77 31.92
N VAL A 343 7.38 -8.47 32.63
CA VAL A 343 7.24 -8.76 34.06
C VAL A 343 7.14 -7.48 34.90
N ALA A 344 7.65 -6.34 34.42
CA ALA A 344 7.43 -5.05 35.07
C ALA A 344 5.94 -4.71 35.26
N ALA A 345 5.09 -4.99 34.27
CA ALA A 345 3.64 -4.78 34.37
C ALA A 345 2.98 -5.83 35.27
N VAL A 346 3.49 -7.07 35.31
CA VAL A 346 3.05 -8.07 36.31
C VAL A 346 3.32 -7.57 37.73
N PHE A 347 4.53 -7.06 38.00
CA PHE A 347 4.85 -6.45 39.29
C PHE A 347 3.95 -5.25 39.60
N SER A 348 3.61 -4.43 38.61
CA SER A 348 2.66 -3.33 38.79
C SER A 348 1.30 -3.80 39.30
N GLY A 349 0.75 -4.88 38.73
CA GLY A 349 -0.50 -5.50 39.21
C GLY A 349 -0.37 -6.07 40.63
N ILE A 350 0.74 -6.74 40.94
CA ILE A 350 1.03 -7.27 42.30
C ILE A 350 1.14 -6.13 43.31
N PHE A 351 1.84 -5.05 42.98
CA PHE A 351 1.96 -3.88 43.85
C PHE A 351 0.63 -3.16 44.04
N MET A 352 -0.25 -3.17 43.03
CA MET A 352 -1.60 -2.66 43.20
C MET A 352 -2.39 -3.45 44.23
N VAL A 353 -2.35 -4.79 44.17
CA VAL A 353 -2.96 -5.66 45.19
C VAL A 353 -2.37 -5.34 46.56
N LEU A 354 -1.05 -5.26 46.67
CA LEU A 354 -0.39 -4.92 47.93
C LEU A 354 -0.81 -3.54 48.44
N ALA A 355 -0.93 -2.56 47.54
CA ALA A 355 -1.32 -1.20 47.87
C ALA A 355 -2.75 -1.11 48.39
N MET A 356 -3.69 -1.90 47.84
CA MET A 356 -5.07 -1.97 48.33
C MET A 356 -5.15 -2.44 49.80
N PHE A 357 -4.24 -3.33 50.23
CA PHE A 357 -4.23 -3.84 51.61
C PHE A 357 -3.36 -3.03 52.57
N THR A 358 -2.25 -2.47 52.11
CA THR A 358 -1.23 -1.86 52.99
C THR A 358 -1.15 -0.35 52.88
N LEU A 359 -1.41 0.21 51.70
CA LEU A 359 -1.32 1.64 51.43
C LEU A 359 -2.68 2.36 51.50
N ALA A 360 -3.79 1.67 51.78
CA ALA A 360 -5.11 2.30 51.93
C ALA A 360 -5.11 3.58 52.81
N PRO A 361 -4.47 3.61 54.00
CA PRO A 361 -4.39 4.84 54.79
C PRO A 361 -3.37 5.86 54.27
N LEU A 362 -2.33 5.42 53.55
CA LEU A 362 -1.29 6.29 52.98
C LEU A 362 -1.74 6.96 51.67
N ALA A 363 -2.59 6.29 50.89
CA ALA A 363 -3.14 6.80 49.64
C ALA A 363 -3.98 8.07 49.84
N ALA A 364 -4.55 8.25 51.04
CA ALA A 364 -5.24 9.47 51.44
C ALA A 364 -4.35 10.72 51.36
N TYR A 365 -3.02 10.58 51.33
CA TYR A 365 -2.07 11.69 51.24
C TYR A 365 -1.34 11.76 49.90
N LEU A 366 -1.76 11.01 48.87
CA LEU A 366 -1.11 11.08 47.55
C LEU A 366 -1.66 12.27 46.76
N PRO A 367 -0.87 13.35 46.52
CA PRO A 367 -1.39 14.54 45.86
C PRO A 367 -1.52 14.34 44.35
N ILE A 368 -2.68 14.73 43.81
CA ILE A 368 -2.97 14.67 42.36
C ILE A 368 -2.07 15.64 41.58
N SER A 369 -1.67 16.76 42.17
CA SER A 369 -0.74 17.71 41.53
C SER A 369 0.67 17.17 41.32
N ALA A 370 1.18 16.35 42.25
CA ALA A 370 2.48 15.68 42.06
C ALA A 370 2.41 14.67 40.92
N LEU A 371 1.32 13.92 40.83
CA LEU A 371 1.08 13.00 39.70
C LEU A 371 1.10 13.76 38.37
N SER A 372 0.43 14.91 38.33
CA SER A 372 0.38 15.79 37.14
C SER A 372 1.78 16.25 36.73
N GLY A 373 2.60 16.69 37.70
CA GLY A 373 3.99 17.05 37.46
C GLY A 373 4.85 15.89 36.92
N VAL A 374 4.69 14.68 37.46
CA VAL A 374 5.35 13.46 36.96
C VAL A 374 4.95 13.19 35.50
N LEU A 375 3.66 13.29 35.18
CA LEU A 375 3.14 13.02 33.85
C LEU A 375 3.60 14.07 32.83
N ILE A 376 3.62 15.36 33.16
CA ILE A 376 4.12 16.43 32.27
C ILE A 376 5.59 16.21 31.92
N VAL A 377 6.45 15.95 32.91
CA VAL A 377 7.88 15.70 32.67
C VAL A 377 8.09 14.44 31.83
N THR A 378 7.24 13.42 32.00
CA THR A 378 7.31 12.20 31.19
C THR A 378 6.86 12.47 29.75
N ALA A 379 5.79 13.25 29.57
CA ALA A 379 5.23 13.60 28.28
C ALA A 379 6.20 14.40 27.40
N TYR A 380 7.00 15.29 28.00
CA TYR A 380 8.07 16.00 27.28
C TYR A 380 9.07 15.03 26.62
N GLY A 381 9.41 13.95 27.32
CA GLY A 381 10.35 12.93 26.81
C GLY A 381 9.80 12.04 25.70
N MET A 382 8.58 12.29 25.23
CA MET A 382 7.93 11.60 24.10
C MET A 382 8.02 12.38 22.80
N ILE A 383 8.38 13.67 22.88
CA ILE A 383 8.55 14.55 21.72
C ILE A 383 9.98 14.39 21.20
N ASP A 384 10.14 13.59 20.13
CA ASP A 384 11.44 13.35 19.50
C ASP A 384 11.76 14.47 18.49
N GLN A 385 12.42 15.53 18.97
CA GLN A 385 12.72 16.70 18.16
C GLN A 385 13.68 16.39 17.00
N GLU A 386 14.59 15.43 17.18
CA GLU A 386 15.55 15.03 16.15
C GLU A 386 14.85 14.32 15.00
N GLU A 387 13.94 13.40 15.32
CA GLU A 387 13.19 12.66 14.32
C GLU A 387 12.15 13.54 13.60
N ILE A 388 11.47 14.45 14.33
CA ILE A 388 10.60 15.47 13.72
C ILE A 388 11.39 16.31 12.71
N ALA A 389 12.59 16.77 13.07
CA ALA A 389 13.42 17.56 12.18
C ALA A 389 13.89 16.76 10.95
N ARG A 390 14.16 15.47 11.11
CA ARG A 390 14.54 14.57 10.00
C ARG A 390 13.39 14.36 9.02
N ILE A 391 12.19 14.10 9.52
CA ILE A 391 10.97 13.94 8.70
C ILE A 391 10.63 15.26 7.99
N TRP A 392 10.77 16.40 8.67
CA TRP A 392 10.50 17.70 8.09
C TRP A 392 11.43 18.04 6.91
N ARG A 393 12.68 17.56 6.95
CA ARG A 393 13.69 17.78 5.90
C ARG A 393 13.66 16.74 4.77
N SER A 394 12.85 15.68 4.88
CA SER A 394 12.80 14.61 3.88
C SER A 394 11.82 14.95 2.75
N HIS A 395 10.69 14.26 2.65
CA HIS A 395 9.66 14.48 1.64
C HIS A 395 8.41 15.14 2.24
N LEU A 396 7.81 16.05 1.48
CA LEU A 396 6.57 16.74 1.87
C LEU A 396 5.44 15.78 2.25
N GLY A 397 5.34 14.62 1.59
CA GLY A 397 4.33 13.60 1.92
C GLY A 397 4.46 13.10 3.35
N ASP A 398 5.69 12.77 3.79
CA ASP A 398 5.96 12.27 5.14
C ASP A 398 5.76 13.35 6.21
N ALA A 399 6.22 14.58 5.92
CA ALA A 399 5.97 15.73 6.79
C ALA A 399 4.47 16.02 6.95
N THR A 400 3.69 15.93 5.85
CA THR A 400 2.24 16.14 5.88
C THR A 400 1.54 15.06 6.71
N ILE A 401 1.92 13.79 6.56
CA ILE A 401 1.40 12.69 7.40
C ILE A 401 1.67 12.97 8.88
N MET A 402 2.91 13.35 9.23
CA MET A 402 3.30 13.63 10.62
C MET A 402 2.51 14.79 11.21
N VAL A 403 2.42 15.92 10.50
CA VAL A 403 1.68 17.12 10.95
C VAL A 403 0.20 16.81 11.09
N THR A 404 -0.40 16.15 10.10
CA THR A 404 -1.82 15.79 10.13
C THR A 404 -2.13 14.87 11.30
N THR A 405 -1.26 13.90 11.60
CA THR A 405 -1.41 13.01 12.75
C THR A 405 -1.23 13.78 14.07
N LEU A 406 -0.24 14.67 14.17
CA LEU A 406 -0.01 15.49 15.37
C LEU A 406 -1.21 16.39 15.66
N VAL A 407 -1.66 17.14 14.67
CA VAL A 407 -2.84 18.03 14.76
C VAL A 407 -4.09 17.19 15.07
N GLY A 408 -4.28 16.09 14.35
CA GLY A 408 -5.37 15.14 14.61
C GLY A 408 -5.37 14.67 16.07
N THR A 409 -4.22 14.34 16.64
CA THR A 409 -4.12 13.88 18.03
C THR A 409 -4.47 14.97 19.04
N LEU A 410 -4.30 16.24 18.69
CA LEU A 410 -4.65 17.37 19.55
C LEU A 410 -6.15 17.70 19.50
N PHE A 411 -6.82 17.53 18.36
CA PHE A 411 -8.20 18.00 18.17
C PHE A 411 -9.24 16.88 18.07
N LEU A 412 -8.82 15.66 17.72
CA LEU A 412 -9.66 14.47 17.64
C LEU A 412 -9.31 13.52 18.78
N GLU A 413 -10.15 12.50 18.96
CA GLU A 413 -9.76 11.39 19.83
C GLU A 413 -8.56 10.65 19.22
N ILE A 414 -7.74 10.09 20.10
CA ILE A 414 -6.39 9.58 19.83
C ILE A 414 -6.44 8.48 18.76
N GLU A 415 -7.46 7.64 18.79
CA GLU A 415 -7.74 6.57 17.84
C GLU A 415 -8.04 7.09 16.41
N PHE A 416 -8.84 8.14 16.28
CA PHE A 416 -9.18 8.74 14.98
C PHE A 416 -7.98 9.44 14.38
N ALA A 417 -7.13 10.06 15.19
CA ALA A 417 -5.89 10.68 14.73
C ALA A 417 -4.94 9.66 14.09
N VAL A 418 -4.78 8.48 14.71
CA VAL A 418 -3.97 7.39 14.17
C VAL A 418 -4.58 6.85 12.89
N LEU A 419 -5.89 6.58 12.88
CA LEU A 419 -6.58 6.06 11.70
C LEU A 419 -6.46 7.03 10.53
N LEU A 420 -6.64 8.33 10.76
CA LEU A 420 -6.45 9.37 9.76
C LEU A 420 -5.03 9.35 9.20
N GLY A 421 -4.01 9.21 10.05
CA GLY A 421 -2.62 9.07 9.65
C GLY A 421 -2.37 7.83 8.78
N ILE A 422 -2.92 6.67 9.15
CA ILE A 422 -2.83 5.43 8.36
C ILE A 422 -3.50 5.60 7.00
N ILE A 423 -4.73 6.10 6.97
CA ILE A 423 -5.50 6.31 5.73
C ILE A 423 -4.73 7.25 4.81
N PHE A 424 -4.23 8.37 5.35
CA PHE A 424 -3.48 9.33 4.55
C PHE A 424 -2.17 8.72 4.02
N SER A 425 -1.47 7.93 4.83
CA SER A 425 -0.29 7.16 4.39
C SER A 425 -0.62 6.17 3.29
N LEU A 426 -1.76 5.47 3.37
CA LEU A 426 -2.20 4.51 2.37
C LEU A 426 -2.61 5.21 1.07
N VAL A 427 -3.34 6.31 1.15
CA VAL A 427 -3.72 7.13 -0.01
C VAL A 427 -2.48 7.65 -0.73
N LEU A 428 -1.50 8.19 0.00
CA LEU A 428 -0.24 8.64 -0.59
C LEU A 428 0.57 7.50 -1.22
N PHE A 429 0.57 6.33 -0.59
CA PHE A 429 1.21 5.13 -1.15
C PHE A 429 0.53 4.75 -2.47
N ILE A 430 -0.79 4.58 -2.47
CA ILE A 430 -1.58 4.22 -3.66
C ILE A 430 -1.36 5.27 -4.76
N TRP A 431 -1.44 6.56 -4.44
CA TRP A 431 -1.26 7.62 -5.44
C TRP A 431 0.12 7.58 -6.09
N ARG A 432 1.17 7.33 -5.30
CA ARG A 432 2.55 7.20 -5.78
C ARG A 432 2.75 5.95 -6.63
N THR A 433 2.13 4.82 -6.29
CA THR A 433 2.26 3.58 -7.08
C THR A 433 1.34 3.54 -8.29
N SER A 434 0.24 4.28 -8.28
CA SER A 434 -0.71 4.46 -9.39
C SER A 434 -0.16 5.29 -10.55
N THR A 435 0.91 6.04 -10.33
CA THR A 435 1.60 6.84 -11.36
C THR A 435 3.02 6.32 -11.55
N PRO A 436 3.20 5.06 -12.01
CA PRO A 436 4.52 4.49 -12.23
C PRO A 436 5.28 5.33 -13.25
N ARG A 437 6.61 5.38 -13.11
CA ARG A 437 7.43 6.07 -14.11
C ARG A 437 7.39 5.26 -15.39
N ILE A 438 6.99 5.90 -16.49
CA ILE A 438 6.95 5.31 -17.82
C ILE A 438 7.66 6.24 -18.79
N GLN A 439 8.49 5.69 -19.66
CA GLN A 439 9.30 6.50 -20.57
C GLN A 439 9.61 5.74 -21.86
N ALA A 440 9.59 6.47 -22.99
CA ALA A 440 10.13 5.97 -24.24
C ALA A 440 11.67 6.01 -24.17
N VAL A 441 12.31 4.90 -24.55
CA VAL A 441 13.77 4.74 -24.43
C VAL A 441 14.41 4.44 -25.77
N LEU A 442 15.69 4.76 -25.87
CA LEU A 442 16.50 4.64 -27.07
C LEU A 442 17.81 3.92 -26.74
N PRO A 443 18.40 3.17 -27.68
CA PRO A 443 19.75 2.66 -27.48
C PRO A 443 20.75 3.79 -27.17
N ASP A 444 21.70 3.48 -26.28
CA ASP A 444 22.88 4.30 -26.05
C ASP A 444 23.79 4.29 -27.28
N ASP A 445 24.83 5.14 -27.29
CA ASP A 445 25.69 5.28 -28.49
C ASP A 445 26.51 4.01 -28.80
N LYS A 446 26.61 3.10 -27.82
CA LYS A 446 27.27 1.80 -27.93
C LYS A 446 26.30 0.67 -28.32
N TYR A 447 25.00 0.93 -28.33
CA TYR A 447 23.93 -0.05 -28.56
C TYR A 447 23.95 -1.21 -27.56
N SER A 448 24.37 -0.93 -26.32
CA SER A 448 24.46 -1.90 -25.22
C SER A 448 23.33 -1.75 -24.20
N HIS A 449 22.78 -0.55 -24.06
CA HIS A 449 21.74 -0.26 -23.07
C HIS A 449 20.69 0.67 -23.67
N PHE A 450 19.46 0.57 -23.19
CA PHE A 450 18.43 1.56 -23.48
C PHE A 450 18.41 2.63 -22.40
N ILE A 451 18.34 3.88 -22.82
CA ILE A 451 18.34 5.05 -21.95
C ILE A 451 17.30 6.06 -22.42
N TYR A 452 16.77 6.82 -21.46
CA TYR A 452 15.87 7.92 -21.74
C TYR A 452 16.64 9.07 -22.41
N ARG A 453 16.29 9.38 -23.67
CA ARG A 453 16.90 10.43 -24.48
C ARG A 453 15.84 11.26 -25.19
N PRO A 454 15.24 12.26 -24.51
CA PRO A 454 14.22 13.12 -25.13
C PRO A 454 14.80 14.06 -26.20
N ASP A 455 16.12 14.19 -26.28
CA ASP A 455 16.87 15.02 -27.22
C ASP A 455 17.04 14.37 -28.60
N LYS A 456 16.82 13.06 -28.72
CA LYS A 456 16.97 12.32 -29.98
C LYS A 456 15.61 11.87 -30.49
N GLU A 457 15.39 12.01 -31.80
CA GLU A 457 14.18 11.49 -32.43
C GLU A 457 14.18 9.95 -32.40
N PRO A 458 13.00 9.31 -32.18
CA PRO A 458 12.88 7.86 -32.14
C PRO A 458 12.81 7.20 -33.53
N CYS A 459 12.96 5.88 -33.60
CA CYS A 459 12.75 5.14 -34.84
C CYS A 459 11.32 5.38 -35.37
N PRO A 460 11.11 5.69 -36.66
CA PRO A 460 9.78 5.94 -37.18
C PRO A 460 8.88 4.71 -37.20
N GLN A 461 9.43 3.49 -37.09
CA GLN A 461 8.65 2.24 -37.21
C GLN A 461 8.45 1.49 -35.89
N LEU A 462 9.32 1.71 -34.90
CA LEU A 462 9.35 0.94 -33.65
C LEU A 462 9.40 1.88 -32.44
N ALA A 463 8.39 1.80 -31.59
CA ALA A 463 8.39 2.39 -30.26
C ALA A 463 9.05 1.42 -29.27
N ILE A 464 9.89 1.92 -28.37
CA ILE A 464 10.43 1.16 -27.24
C ILE A 464 10.04 1.89 -25.97
N ILE A 465 9.21 1.27 -25.14
CA ILE A 465 8.67 1.88 -23.93
C ILE A 465 9.04 1.01 -22.74
N GLU A 466 9.57 1.65 -21.71
CA GLU A 466 10.00 1.01 -20.47
C GLU A 466 9.11 1.44 -19.32
N VAL A 467 8.62 0.44 -18.56
CA VAL A 467 7.70 0.63 -17.44
C VAL A 467 8.42 0.35 -16.12
N TYR A 468 8.44 1.35 -15.23
CA TYR A 468 9.00 1.24 -13.87
C TYR A 468 7.88 1.19 -12.84
N GLY A 469 7.60 -0.01 -12.32
CA GLY A 469 6.58 -0.22 -11.29
C GLY A 469 5.65 -1.38 -11.62
N ASP A 470 4.75 -1.68 -10.69
CA ASP A 470 3.81 -2.80 -10.84
C ASP A 470 2.64 -2.47 -11.76
N LEU A 471 2.20 -3.45 -12.53
CA LEU A 471 1.01 -3.36 -13.38
C LEU A 471 -0.20 -3.91 -12.61
N TYR A 472 -0.88 -3.05 -11.88
CA TYR A 472 -2.08 -3.41 -11.12
C TYR A 472 -3.25 -2.47 -11.42
N PHE A 473 -4.46 -2.79 -10.95
CA PHE A 473 -5.69 -2.03 -11.20
C PHE A 473 -5.57 -0.51 -11.00
N GLY A 474 -4.68 -0.05 -10.09
CA GLY A 474 -4.47 1.36 -9.82
C GLY A 474 -3.52 2.06 -10.77
N ALA A 475 -2.68 1.33 -11.52
CA ALA A 475 -1.64 1.88 -12.40
C ALA A 475 -1.93 1.71 -13.89
N VAL A 476 -2.75 0.71 -14.27
CA VAL A 476 -3.00 0.34 -15.67
C VAL A 476 -3.52 1.49 -16.53
N ASN A 477 -4.48 2.27 -16.04
CA ASN A 477 -5.03 3.39 -16.81
C ASN A 477 -3.96 4.44 -17.15
N TYR A 478 -3.06 4.73 -16.22
CA TYR A 478 -1.98 5.69 -16.44
C TYR A 478 -0.97 5.19 -17.49
N VAL A 479 -0.62 3.91 -17.41
CA VAL A 479 0.29 3.25 -18.37
C VAL A 479 -0.33 3.19 -19.76
N GLU A 480 -1.58 2.76 -19.85
CA GLU A 480 -2.34 2.67 -21.10
C GLU A 480 -2.52 4.04 -21.76
N GLU A 481 -2.90 5.07 -20.99
CA GLU A 481 -3.05 6.44 -21.48
C GLU A 481 -1.72 6.98 -22.01
N PHE A 482 -0.60 6.75 -21.31
CA PHE A 482 0.72 7.16 -21.80
C PHE A 482 1.07 6.48 -23.12
N ILE A 483 0.92 5.16 -23.22
CA ILE A 483 1.26 4.40 -24.44
C ILE A 483 0.36 4.81 -25.61
N THR A 484 -0.94 5.00 -25.36
CA THR A 484 -1.91 5.40 -26.38
C THR A 484 -1.66 6.82 -26.87
N ASN A 485 -1.37 7.76 -25.96
CA ASN A 485 -1.02 9.14 -26.32
C ASN A 485 0.31 9.17 -27.10
N TYR A 486 1.29 8.36 -26.70
CA TYR A 486 2.56 8.23 -27.40
C TYR A 486 2.38 7.66 -28.82
N ALA A 487 1.55 6.62 -28.98
CA ALA A 487 1.22 6.04 -30.28
C ALA A 487 0.48 7.04 -31.18
N THR A 488 -0.44 7.83 -30.62
CA THR A 488 -1.17 8.87 -31.36
C THR A 488 -0.23 9.98 -31.84
N ALA A 489 0.79 10.34 -31.05
CA ALA A 489 1.82 11.29 -31.43
C ALA A 489 2.79 10.75 -32.50
N HIS A 490 2.92 9.43 -32.62
CA HIS A 490 3.84 8.75 -33.54
C HIS A 490 3.12 7.69 -34.39
N PRO A 491 2.20 8.07 -35.30
CA PRO A 491 1.33 7.12 -36.02
C PRO A 491 2.08 6.16 -36.95
N ASP A 492 3.32 6.49 -37.34
CA ASP A 492 4.17 5.62 -38.16
C ASP A 492 4.76 4.44 -37.37
N GLN A 493 4.82 4.55 -36.03
CA GLN A 493 5.36 3.53 -35.13
C GLN A 493 4.33 2.43 -34.89
N ARG A 494 4.20 1.53 -35.86
CA ARG A 494 3.26 0.42 -35.79
C ARG A 494 3.73 -0.74 -34.91
N TYR A 495 5.00 -0.80 -34.55
CA TYR A 495 5.51 -1.83 -33.67
C TYR A 495 5.85 -1.25 -32.31
N LEU A 496 5.52 -1.98 -31.25
CA LEU A 496 5.82 -1.59 -29.88
C LEU A 496 6.65 -2.69 -29.21
N LEU A 497 7.79 -2.32 -28.63
CA LEU A 497 8.56 -3.17 -27.72
C LEU A 497 8.39 -2.65 -26.29
N LEU A 498 7.70 -3.43 -25.45
CA LEU A 498 7.53 -3.16 -24.03
C LEU A 498 8.66 -3.80 -23.22
N ARG A 499 9.40 -2.98 -22.49
CA ARG A 499 10.41 -3.42 -21.53
C ARG A 499 9.79 -3.50 -20.14
N LEU A 500 9.74 -4.71 -19.59
CA LEU A 500 9.08 -5.03 -18.32
C LEU A 500 10.09 -5.39 -17.20
N ASP A 501 11.38 -5.10 -17.40
CA ASP A 501 12.49 -5.42 -16.47
C ASP A 501 12.25 -4.94 -15.04
N HIS A 502 11.52 -3.84 -14.89
CA HIS A 502 11.23 -3.19 -13.62
C HIS A 502 9.79 -3.42 -13.12
N VAL A 503 9.04 -4.30 -13.78
CA VAL A 503 7.70 -4.70 -13.37
C VAL A 503 7.80 -5.94 -12.49
N ASN A 504 7.54 -5.79 -11.19
CA ASN A 504 7.67 -6.91 -10.25
C ASN A 504 6.44 -7.81 -10.25
N THR A 505 5.27 -7.22 -10.40
CA THR A 505 3.98 -7.90 -10.37
C THR A 505 3.04 -7.36 -11.44
N CYS A 506 2.20 -8.26 -11.96
CA CYS A 506 1.13 -7.94 -12.88
C CYS A 506 -0.14 -8.63 -12.36
N ASP A 507 -1.23 -7.89 -12.16
CA ASP A 507 -2.53 -8.46 -11.82
C ASP A 507 -3.38 -8.72 -13.06
N PHE A 508 -4.61 -9.21 -12.87
CA PHE A 508 -5.51 -9.50 -13.98
C PHE A 508 -5.91 -8.24 -14.77
N SER A 509 -6.03 -7.08 -14.10
CA SER A 509 -6.26 -5.81 -14.78
C SER A 509 -5.05 -5.42 -15.65
N GLY A 510 -3.83 -5.68 -15.17
CA GLY A 510 -2.59 -5.54 -15.94
C GLY A 510 -2.60 -6.38 -17.20
N ILE A 511 -2.96 -7.67 -17.10
CA ILE A 511 -3.12 -8.54 -18.27
C ILE A 511 -4.16 -8.00 -19.25
N HIS A 512 -5.34 -7.60 -18.75
CA HIS A 512 -6.40 -7.09 -19.62
C HIS A 512 -5.99 -5.82 -20.37
N MET A 513 -5.26 -4.92 -19.72
CA MET A 513 -4.66 -3.74 -20.36
C MET A 513 -3.67 -4.14 -21.46
N LEU A 514 -2.80 -5.13 -21.20
CA LEU A 514 -1.86 -5.64 -22.22
C LEU A 514 -2.60 -6.26 -23.42
N GLU A 515 -3.69 -7.00 -23.19
CA GLU A 515 -4.53 -7.53 -24.27
C GLU A 515 -5.13 -6.40 -25.12
N GLY A 516 -5.61 -5.33 -24.48
CA GLY A 516 -6.11 -4.13 -25.15
C GLY A 516 -5.06 -3.49 -26.05
N LEU A 517 -3.84 -3.31 -25.54
CA LEU A 517 -2.72 -2.77 -26.31
C LEU A 517 -2.38 -3.66 -27.51
N VAL A 518 -2.27 -4.97 -27.30
CA VAL A 518 -2.00 -5.94 -28.38
C VAL A 518 -3.07 -5.87 -29.48
N ARG A 519 -4.36 -5.84 -29.12
CA ARG A 519 -5.45 -5.69 -30.11
C ARG A 519 -5.32 -4.39 -30.88
N SER A 520 -5.14 -3.28 -30.18
CA SER A 520 -5.06 -1.94 -30.79
C SER A 520 -3.92 -1.84 -31.82
N TYR A 521 -2.73 -2.31 -31.47
CA TYR A 521 -1.58 -2.30 -32.38
C TYR A 521 -1.77 -3.26 -33.57
N ARG A 522 -2.36 -4.44 -33.35
CA ARG A 522 -2.66 -5.41 -34.43
C ARG A 522 -3.70 -4.90 -35.42
N GLU A 523 -4.75 -4.23 -34.93
CA GLU A 523 -5.77 -3.59 -35.78
C GLU A 523 -5.18 -2.51 -36.71
N GLN A 524 -4.12 -1.83 -36.27
CA GLN A 524 -3.39 -0.83 -37.05
C GLN A 524 -2.35 -1.45 -38.04
N GLY A 525 -2.30 -2.79 -38.10
CA GLY A 525 -1.38 -3.54 -38.96
C GLY A 525 0.06 -3.54 -38.44
N GLY A 526 0.19 -3.53 -37.11
CA GLY A 526 1.41 -3.61 -36.33
C GLY A 526 1.39 -4.78 -35.36
N ASP A 527 2.28 -4.79 -34.36
CA ASP A 527 2.29 -5.80 -33.30
C ASP A 527 3.04 -5.31 -32.03
N VAL A 528 2.85 -6.04 -30.93
CA VAL A 528 3.49 -5.75 -29.63
C VAL A 528 4.42 -6.89 -29.22
N PHE A 529 5.62 -6.52 -28.80
CA PHE A 529 6.67 -7.41 -28.31
C PHE A 529 7.01 -7.06 -26.86
N MET A 530 7.48 -8.04 -26.10
CA MET A 530 7.84 -7.87 -24.69
C MET A 530 9.23 -8.43 -24.41
N VAL A 531 9.98 -7.75 -23.53
CA VAL A 531 11.26 -8.22 -22.97
C VAL A 531 11.28 -7.97 -21.47
N GLY A 532 12.16 -8.68 -20.75
CA GLY A 532 12.39 -8.42 -19.33
C GLY A 532 11.28 -8.90 -18.40
N THR A 533 10.46 -9.88 -18.82
CA THR A 533 9.43 -10.45 -17.94
C THR A 533 10.08 -11.25 -16.82
N ASN A 534 9.73 -10.93 -15.57
CA ASN A 534 10.15 -11.78 -14.45
C ASN A 534 9.22 -13.00 -14.30
N HIS A 535 9.68 -14.00 -13.54
CA HIS A 535 8.93 -15.25 -13.33
C HIS A 535 7.52 -15.06 -12.74
N ARG A 536 7.27 -14.03 -11.91
CA ARG A 536 5.92 -13.78 -11.35
C ARG A 536 4.96 -13.24 -12.41
N VAL A 537 5.45 -12.36 -13.27
CA VAL A 537 4.68 -11.82 -14.39
C VAL A 537 4.40 -12.92 -15.40
N GLU A 538 5.40 -13.76 -15.73
CA GLU A 538 5.23 -14.91 -16.62
C GLU A 538 4.22 -15.92 -16.09
N GLN A 539 4.26 -16.25 -14.79
CA GLN A 539 3.26 -17.13 -14.18
C GLN A 539 1.84 -16.57 -14.33
N MET A 540 1.68 -15.25 -14.16
CA MET A 540 0.38 -14.61 -14.36
C MET A 540 -0.06 -14.74 -15.82
N MET A 541 0.82 -14.40 -16.77
CA MET A 541 0.56 -14.49 -18.21
C MET A 541 0.17 -15.90 -18.64
N PHE A 542 0.88 -16.93 -18.18
CA PHE A 542 0.56 -18.32 -18.46
C PHE A 542 -0.78 -18.74 -17.85
N SER A 543 -1.04 -18.34 -16.60
CA SER A 543 -2.29 -18.68 -15.92
C SER A 543 -3.52 -18.03 -16.54
N SER A 544 -3.35 -16.84 -17.16
CA SER A 544 -4.39 -16.12 -17.87
C SER A 544 -4.46 -16.46 -19.36
N GLN A 545 -3.60 -17.35 -19.87
CA GLN A 545 -3.47 -17.70 -21.30
C GLN A 545 -3.04 -16.51 -22.19
N PHE A 546 -2.46 -15.47 -21.58
CA PHE A 546 -1.99 -14.28 -22.30
C PHE A 546 -0.81 -14.60 -23.22
N ASP A 547 0.06 -15.52 -22.81
CA ASP A 547 1.17 -16.04 -23.60
C ASP A 547 0.68 -16.61 -24.95
N SER A 548 -0.41 -17.38 -24.93
CA SER A 548 -1.01 -17.95 -26.13
C SER A 548 -1.69 -16.90 -27.02
N PHE A 549 -2.25 -15.85 -26.40
CA PHE A 549 -2.87 -14.72 -27.10
C PHE A 549 -1.84 -13.80 -27.76
N LEU A 550 -0.74 -13.54 -27.07
CA LEU A 550 0.38 -12.74 -27.56
C LEU A 550 1.14 -13.52 -28.65
N GLY A 551 1.38 -14.82 -28.45
CA GLY A 551 2.19 -15.66 -29.33
C GLY A 551 3.55 -15.97 -28.71
N ALA A 552 4.00 -17.23 -28.85
CA ALA A 552 5.24 -17.70 -28.23
C ALA A 552 6.50 -16.96 -28.75
N ASP A 553 6.42 -16.34 -29.92
CA ASP A 553 7.50 -15.64 -30.58
C ASP A 553 7.60 -14.15 -30.22
N HIS A 554 6.75 -13.66 -29.31
CA HIS A 554 6.59 -12.23 -28.99
C HIS A 554 7.14 -11.84 -27.62
N ILE A 555 7.46 -12.81 -26.77
CA ILE A 555 8.28 -12.61 -25.57
C ILE A 555 9.73 -12.93 -25.98
N LEU A 556 10.56 -11.90 -26.02
CA LEU A 556 11.90 -11.96 -26.59
C LEU A 556 12.97 -11.91 -25.51
N ASP A 557 14.13 -12.48 -25.82
CA ASP A 557 15.34 -12.21 -25.07
C ASP A 557 15.83 -10.79 -25.37
N GLU A 558 16.31 -10.07 -24.34
CA GLU A 558 16.67 -8.66 -24.43
C GLU A 558 17.75 -8.39 -25.48
N ASP A 559 18.75 -9.27 -25.58
CA ASP A 559 19.89 -9.11 -26.49
C ASP A 559 19.50 -9.34 -27.97
N GLU A 560 18.51 -10.19 -28.21
CA GLU A 560 18.06 -10.58 -29.55
C GLU A 560 16.84 -9.81 -30.05
N ALA A 561 16.12 -9.11 -29.15
CA ALA A 561 14.82 -8.51 -29.44
C ALA A 561 14.83 -7.56 -30.64
N ILE A 562 15.77 -6.60 -30.65
CA ILE A 562 15.86 -5.62 -31.75
C ILE A 562 16.22 -6.30 -33.06
N GLY A 563 17.16 -7.25 -33.05
CA GLY A 563 17.57 -8.00 -34.24
C GLY A 563 16.39 -8.77 -34.85
N LYS A 564 15.63 -9.49 -34.01
CA LYS A 564 14.46 -10.27 -34.46
C LYS A 564 13.38 -9.36 -35.06
N ILE A 565 12.99 -8.30 -34.35
CA ILE A 565 11.99 -7.34 -34.82
C ILE A 565 12.45 -6.65 -36.12
N PHE A 566 13.71 -6.21 -36.17
CA PHE A 566 14.27 -5.54 -37.34
C PHE A 566 14.25 -6.41 -38.60
N HIS A 567 14.56 -7.71 -38.47
CA HIS A 567 14.64 -8.60 -39.64
C HIS A 567 13.30 -9.18 -40.06
N GLN A 568 12.36 -9.38 -39.14
CA GLN A 568 11.09 -10.07 -39.42
C GLN A 568 9.95 -9.10 -39.72
N GLU A 569 9.91 -7.97 -39.01
CA GLU A 569 8.77 -7.07 -38.96
C GLU A 569 9.01 -5.70 -39.59
N LEU A 570 10.15 -5.06 -39.31
CA LEU A 570 10.39 -3.72 -39.83
C LEU A 570 10.55 -3.71 -41.36
N ASP A 571 9.86 -2.78 -42.02
CA ASP A 571 9.93 -2.61 -43.48
C ASP A 571 11.32 -2.09 -43.90
N PRO A 572 12.13 -2.90 -44.62
CA PRO A 572 13.45 -2.48 -45.06
C PRO A 572 13.40 -1.25 -45.99
N ALA A 573 12.30 -1.03 -46.72
CA ALA A 573 12.19 0.13 -47.60
C ALA A 573 12.12 1.45 -46.80
N VAL A 574 11.37 1.48 -45.70
CA VAL A 574 11.33 2.64 -44.79
C VAL A 574 12.69 2.81 -44.13
N CYS A 575 13.27 1.71 -43.64
CA CYS A 575 14.59 1.70 -43.05
C CYS A 575 15.69 2.16 -44.02
N ILE A 576 15.64 1.86 -45.31
CA ILE A 576 16.70 2.25 -46.27
C ILE A 576 16.45 3.66 -46.81
N TYR A 577 15.23 3.96 -47.25
CA TYR A 577 14.95 5.13 -48.08
C TYR A 577 14.33 6.31 -47.33
N GLU A 578 13.73 6.10 -46.16
CA GLU A 578 12.90 7.14 -45.49
C GLU A 578 13.48 7.56 -44.14
N CYS A 579 13.91 6.61 -43.32
CA CYS A 579 14.39 6.84 -41.95
C CYS A 579 15.64 7.75 -41.92
N PRO A 580 15.61 8.93 -41.26
CA PRO A 580 16.78 9.81 -41.16
C PRO A 580 17.70 9.47 -39.97
N ILE A 581 17.19 8.77 -38.95
CA ILE A 581 17.80 8.70 -37.61
C ILE A 581 18.76 7.52 -37.44
N ARG A 582 18.49 6.37 -38.07
CA ARG A 582 19.26 5.12 -37.91
C ARG A 582 19.49 4.75 -36.43
N ALA A 583 18.40 4.59 -35.69
CA ALA A 583 18.38 4.45 -34.23
C ALA A 583 19.02 3.15 -33.68
N PHE A 584 19.13 2.08 -34.48
CA PHE A 584 19.62 0.77 -34.01
C PHE A 584 20.95 0.35 -34.66
N ARG A 585 21.63 -0.64 -34.08
CA ARG A 585 22.91 -1.16 -34.56
C ARG A 585 22.76 -1.71 -35.98
N GLU A 586 21.68 -2.41 -36.23
CA GLU A 586 21.26 -3.07 -37.47
C GLU A 586 21.04 -2.04 -38.59
N CYS A 587 20.59 -0.84 -38.24
CA CYS A 587 20.34 0.23 -39.20
C CYS A 587 21.64 0.79 -39.80
N ARG A 588 22.77 0.79 -39.06
CA ARG A 588 24.00 1.50 -39.44
C ARG A 588 24.61 1.03 -40.77
N ASN A 589 24.44 -0.24 -41.09
CA ASN A 589 25.02 -0.86 -42.29
C ASN A 589 24.09 -0.81 -43.51
N LEU A 590 22.89 -0.26 -43.37
CA LEU A 590 21.98 -0.08 -44.50
C LEU A 590 22.50 1.01 -45.45
N PRO A 591 22.27 0.87 -46.77
CA PRO A 591 22.58 1.92 -47.73
C PRO A 591 22.00 3.26 -47.27
N LYS A 592 22.82 4.31 -47.23
CA LYS A 592 22.38 5.68 -46.93
C LYS A 592 21.84 6.27 -48.23
N ARG A 593 20.57 6.67 -48.24
CA ARG A 593 19.84 7.44 -49.28
C ARG A 593 20.53 7.49 -50.66
N ILE A 594 20.02 6.72 -51.60
CA ILE A 594 20.13 7.08 -53.02
C ILE A 594 19.34 8.39 -53.18
N ASP A 595 19.92 9.41 -53.81
CA ASP A 595 19.23 10.67 -54.14
C ASP A 595 18.00 10.38 -55.02
N LEU A 596 16.86 10.12 -54.39
CA LEU A 596 15.55 10.01 -55.02
C LEU A 596 14.99 11.43 -55.21
N ALA A 597 15.72 12.27 -55.94
CA ALA A 597 15.26 13.61 -56.26
C ALA A 597 13.93 13.49 -57.01
N ASN A 598 12.83 13.91 -56.38
CA ASN A 598 11.46 14.07 -56.91
C ASN A 598 10.44 12.91 -56.71
N ILE A 599 10.67 11.93 -55.83
CA ILE A 599 9.62 10.94 -55.48
C ILE A 599 9.04 11.22 -54.08
N PRO A 600 7.71 11.44 -53.94
CA PRO A 600 7.08 11.75 -52.65
C PRO A 600 7.26 10.64 -51.61
N LEU A 601 7.30 11.01 -50.33
CA LEU A 601 7.37 10.07 -49.20
C LEU A 601 6.06 9.26 -49.10
N ILE A 602 6.10 8.05 -48.51
CA ILE A 602 4.88 7.22 -48.35
C ILE A 602 3.79 7.97 -47.55
N SER A 603 4.19 8.77 -46.57
CA SER A 603 3.31 9.63 -45.78
C SER A 603 2.64 10.75 -46.57
N GLU A 604 3.16 11.09 -47.76
CA GLU A 604 2.66 12.15 -48.64
C GLU A 604 1.77 11.62 -49.77
N ILE A 605 1.62 10.30 -49.92
CA ILE A 605 0.81 9.67 -50.97
C ILE A 605 -0.62 9.46 -50.43
N GLU A 606 -1.58 10.28 -50.88
CA GLU A 606 -3.01 10.09 -50.59
C GLU A 606 -3.51 8.73 -51.10
N SER A 607 -4.16 7.95 -50.22
CA SER A 607 -4.54 6.56 -50.48
C SER A 607 -5.60 6.37 -51.57
N ASP A 608 -6.34 7.42 -51.94
CA ASP A 608 -7.48 7.36 -52.85
C ASP A 608 -7.11 7.37 -54.34
N HIS A 609 -5.85 7.62 -54.70
CA HIS A 609 -5.41 7.76 -56.10
C HIS A 609 -4.82 6.48 -56.72
N ILE A 610 -4.70 5.38 -55.97
CA ILE A 610 -4.11 4.13 -56.47
C ILE A 610 -5.16 3.03 -56.49
N LEU A 611 -5.52 2.61 -57.71
CA LEU A 611 -6.48 1.53 -57.94
C LEU A 611 -5.96 0.22 -57.35
N THR A 612 -6.85 -0.53 -56.70
CA THR A 612 -6.52 -1.84 -56.11
C THR A 612 -7.30 -2.97 -56.77
N VAL A 613 -6.69 -4.13 -56.91
CA VAL A 613 -7.36 -5.37 -57.34
C VAL A 613 -7.39 -6.38 -56.20
N LYS A 614 -8.52 -7.07 -56.01
CA LYS A 614 -8.64 -8.15 -55.00
C LYS A 614 -7.88 -9.40 -55.45
N PRO A 615 -7.35 -10.23 -54.53
CA PRO A 615 -6.63 -11.47 -54.87
C PRO A 615 -7.41 -12.39 -55.82
N LEU A 616 -8.66 -12.72 -55.50
CA LEU A 616 -9.48 -13.61 -56.33
C LEU A 616 -9.74 -13.05 -57.73
N ALA A 617 -10.03 -11.74 -57.83
CA ALA A 617 -10.26 -11.07 -59.11
C ALA A 617 -9.00 -11.04 -59.99
N LEU A 618 -7.82 -10.87 -59.40
CA LEU A 618 -6.56 -10.98 -60.13
C LEU A 618 -6.28 -12.41 -60.59
N TRP A 619 -6.60 -13.41 -59.76
CA TRP A 619 -6.45 -14.81 -60.15
C TRP A 619 -7.37 -15.19 -61.32
N GLU A 620 -8.65 -14.81 -61.28
CA GLU A 620 -9.60 -14.99 -62.40
C GLU A 620 -9.13 -14.28 -63.68
N TRP A 621 -8.50 -13.11 -63.53
CA TRP A 621 -7.94 -12.37 -64.67
C TRP A 621 -6.71 -13.05 -65.28
N LEU A 622 -5.90 -13.73 -64.48
CA LEU A 622 -4.75 -14.52 -64.94
C LEU A 622 -5.17 -15.88 -65.52
N ASN A 623 -6.29 -16.44 -65.02
CA ASN A 623 -6.83 -17.76 -65.37
C ASN A 623 -8.27 -17.67 -65.91
N PRO A 624 -8.49 -17.06 -67.09
CA PRO A 624 -9.84 -16.96 -67.66
C PRO A 624 -10.38 -18.34 -68.05
N GLU A 625 -11.56 -18.71 -67.54
CA GLU A 625 -12.27 -19.91 -68.01
C GLU A 625 -12.69 -19.76 -69.48
N PRO A 626 -12.64 -20.84 -70.29
CA PRO A 626 -13.18 -20.81 -71.64
C PRO A 626 -14.70 -20.64 -71.61
N ALA A 627 -15.24 -19.67 -72.35
CA ALA A 627 -16.69 -19.52 -72.50
C ALA A 627 -17.26 -20.75 -73.25
N ILE A 628 -18.19 -21.47 -72.63
CA ILE A 628 -18.85 -22.66 -73.21
C ILE A 628 -20.32 -22.29 -73.46
N ASN A 629 -20.84 -22.53 -74.66
CA ASN A 629 -22.29 -22.38 -74.91
C ASN A 629 -23.09 -23.53 -74.28
N GLU A 630 -24.42 -23.38 -74.26
CA GLU A 630 -25.40 -24.38 -73.82
C GLU A 630 -25.34 -25.72 -74.60
N ASN A 631 -24.58 -25.78 -75.70
CA ASN A 631 -24.34 -26.97 -76.51
C ASN A 631 -22.94 -27.60 -76.30
N GLY A 632 -22.13 -27.10 -75.36
CA GLY A 632 -20.81 -27.66 -75.05
C GLY A 632 -19.68 -27.23 -76.00
N GLU A 633 -19.91 -26.25 -76.88
CA GLU A 633 -18.90 -25.72 -77.79
C GLU A 633 -18.18 -24.51 -77.17
N ARG A 634 -16.84 -24.49 -77.33
CA ARG A 634 -15.99 -23.39 -76.88
C ARG A 634 -16.23 -22.16 -77.76
N LEU A 635 -16.86 -21.12 -77.23
CA LEU A 635 -16.87 -19.80 -77.85
C LEU A 635 -15.47 -19.18 -77.71
N GLY A 636 -14.96 -18.59 -78.78
CA GLY A 636 -13.71 -17.83 -78.76
C GLY A 636 -13.76 -16.79 -77.64
N THR A 637 -12.80 -16.86 -76.72
CA THR A 637 -12.71 -15.94 -75.58
C THR A 637 -12.53 -14.52 -76.10
N ALA A 638 -13.39 -13.59 -75.68
CA ALA A 638 -13.06 -12.18 -75.73
C ALA A 638 -11.90 -11.96 -74.75
N VAL A 639 -10.67 -12.06 -75.26
CA VAL A 639 -9.45 -11.95 -74.46
C VAL A 639 -9.34 -10.51 -73.97
N SER A 640 -9.81 -10.25 -72.74
CA SER A 640 -9.26 -9.15 -71.95
C SER A 640 -7.75 -9.40 -71.84
N ALA A 641 -6.93 -8.46 -72.30
CA ALA A 641 -5.48 -8.65 -72.31
C ALA A 641 -4.97 -9.00 -70.90
N LYS A 642 -4.23 -10.11 -70.77
CA LYS A 642 -3.65 -10.54 -69.49
C LYS A 642 -2.86 -9.40 -68.84
N PRO A 643 -3.01 -9.17 -67.52
CA PRO A 643 -2.31 -8.09 -66.84
C PRO A 643 -0.82 -8.39 -66.75
N TYR A 644 0.00 -7.34 -66.70
CA TYR A 644 1.43 -7.44 -66.46
C TYR A 644 1.71 -7.37 -64.95
N VAL A 645 1.93 -8.53 -64.33
CA VAL A 645 2.18 -8.61 -62.89
C VAL A 645 3.66 -8.35 -62.60
N VAL A 646 3.94 -7.35 -61.76
CA VAL A 646 5.28 -6.96 -61.37
C VAL A 646 5.44 -7.13 -59.87
N ASP A 647 6.35 -8.01 -59.47
CA ASP A 647 6.69 -8.22 -58.07
C ASP A 647 7.80 -7.26 -57.66
N VAL A 648 7.48 -6.33 -56.77
CA VAL A 648 8.40 -5.27 -56.31
C VAL A 648 9.15 -5.64 -55.04
N ARG A 649 9.10 -6.91 -54.61
CA ARG A 649 9.83 -7.42 -53.45
C ARG A 649 11.31 -7.63 -53.74
N GLU A 650 12.07 -7.99 -52.70
CA GLU A 650 13.46 -8.40 -52.84
C GLU A 650 13.57 -9.82 -53.44
N PRO A 651 14.67 -10.17 -54.12
CA PRO A 651 14.85 -11.50 -54.74
C PRO A 651 14.62 -12.68 -53.79
N ARG A 652 15.04 -12.53 -52.52
CA ARG A 652 14.82 -13.55 -51.48
C ARG A 652 13.34 -13.84 -51.23
N GLU A 653 12.48 -12.83 -51.25
CA GLU A 653 11.04 -12.97 -50.98
C GLU A 653 10.31 -13.53 -52.20
N PHE A 654 10.76 -13.20 -53.40
CA PHE A 654 10.22 -13.74 -54.66
C PHE A 654 10.50 -15.24 -54.79
N ASN A 655 11.70 -15.67 -54.41
CA ASN A 655 12.13 -17.07 -54.45
C ASN A 655 11.42 -17.95 -53.41
N GLN A 656 10.83 -17.37 -52.36
CA GLN A 656 10.04 -18.11 -51.36
C GLN A 656 8.61 -18.40 -51.84
N GLY A 657 8.16 -17.76 -52.92
CA GLY A 657 6.82 -17.92 -53.49
C GLY A 657 6.33 -16.62 -54.10
N HIS A 658 5.80 -16.70 -55.32
CA HIS A 658 5.32 -15.55 -56.10
C HIS A 658 4.11 -15.96 -56.95
N ILE A 659 3.38 -14.97 -57.48
CA ILE A 659 2.27 -15.20 -58.41
C ILE A 659 2.84 -15.74 -59.73
N ALA A 660 2.24 -16.78 -60.30
CA ALA A 660 2.64 -17.32 -61.60
C ALA A 660 2.71 -16.23 -62.68
N GLU A 661 3.71 -16.32 -63.56
CA GLU A 661 4.00 -15.33 -64.61
C GLU A 661 4.43 -13.92 -64.11
N ALA A 662 4.58 -13.69 -62.80
CA ALA A 662 5.03 -12.39 -62.26
C ALA A 662 6.51 -12.12 -62.57
N ARG A 663 6.83 -10.87 -62.93
CA ARG A 663 8.21 -10.44 -63.15
C ARG A 663 8.78 -9.73 -61.93
N LEU A 664 9.90 -10.23 -61.41
CA LEU A 664 10.62 -9.58 -60.32
C LEU A 664 11.30 -8.28 -60.79
N VAL A 665 10.87 -7.17 -60.21
CA VAL A 665 11.44 -5.84 -60.42
C VAL A 665 11.47 -5.12 -59.08
N PRO A 666 12.55 -5.26 -58.29
CA PRO A 666 12.61 -4.70 -56.95
C PRO A 666 12.35 -3.19 -56.95
N LEU A 667 11.62 -2.73 -55.93
CA LEU A 667 11.26 -1.31 -55.75
C LEU A 667 12.42 -0.32 -56.04
N PRO A 668 13.66 -0.50 -55.57
CA PRO A 668 14.76 0.41 -55.89
C PRO A 668 14.96 0.65 -57.39
N LYS A 669 14.82 -0.39 -58.23
CA LYS A 669 14.97 -0.22 -59.68
C LYS A 669 13.87 0.67 -60.27
N ILE A 670 12.65 0.57 -59.73
CA ILE A 670 11.50 1.42 -60.12
C ILE A 670 11.76 2.87 -59.71
N LEU A 671 12.25 3.07 -58.48
CA LEU A 671 12.54 4.39 -57.96
C LEU A 671 13.71 5.09 -58.69
N MET A 672 14.65 4.33 -59.25
CA MET A 672 15.74 4.86 -60.09
C MET A 672 15.34 5.08 -61.56
N ALA A 673 14.08 4.80 -61.92
CA ALA A 673 13.59 4.84 -63.32
C ALA A 673 14.39 3.95 -64.30
N GLU A 674 15.09 2.92 -63.82
CA GLU A 674 15.93 2.03 -64.63
C GLU A 674 15.14 0.87 -65.26
N ILE A 675 13.90 1.09 -65.67
CA ILE A 675 12.99 0.04 -66.13
C ILE A 675 12.18 0.47 -67.35
N LYS A 676 11.97 -0.49 -68.26
CA LYS A 676 10.97 -0.41 -69.33
C LYS A 676 9.79 -1.32 -68.99
N LEU A 677 8.65 -0.73 -68.62
CA LEU A 677 7.37 -1.43 -68.49
C LEU A 677 6.54 -1.28 -69.77
N PRO A 678 5.71 -2.27 -70.13
CA PRO A 678 4.83 -2.17 -71.30
C PRO A 678 3.77 -1.08 -71.08
N ALA A 679 3.71 -0.10 -71.99
CA ALA A 679 2.77 1.02 -71.91
C ALA A 679 1.34 0.64 -72.34
N ASP A 680 1.20 -0.46 -73.07
CA ASP A 680 -0.02 -0.99 -73.69
C ASP A 680 -0.78 -2.00 -72.81
N LYS A 681 -0.25 -2.36 -71.64
CA LYS A 681 -0.84 -3.36 -70.73
C LYS A 681 -1.24 -2.76 -69.39
N GLN A 682 -2.25 -3.33 -68.73
CA GLN A 682 -2.51 -3.01 -67.32
C GLN A 682 -1.41 -3.62 -66.46
N ILE A 683 -0.77 -2.81 -65.61
CA ILE A 683 0.28 -3.24 -64.70
C ILE A 683 -0.32 -3.49 -63.32
N VAL A 684 -0.04 -4.65 -62.72
CA VAL A 684 -0.46 -4.97 -61.36
C VAL A 684 0.78 -5.17 -60.50
N LEU A 685 1.01 -4.28 -59.53
CA LEU A 685 2.17 -4.32 -58.65
C LEU A 685 1.88 -5.14 -57.40
N VAL A 686 2.80 -6.04 -57.06
CA VAL A 686 2.67 -6.98 -55.96
C VAL A 686 3.85 -6.82 -55.01
N CYS A 687 3.59 -6.80 -53.72
CA CYS A 687 4.61 -6.89 -52.68
C CYS A 687 4.08 -7.66 -51.48
N ARG A 688 4.83 -7.73 -50.35
CA ARG A 688 4.42 -8.51 -49.17
C ARG A 688 3.05 -8.06 -48.63
N SER A 689 2.88 -6.78 -48.32
CA SER A 689 1.69 -6.23 -47.62
C SER A 689 0.95 -5.12 -48.37
N GLY A 690 1.38 -4.76 -49.57
CA GLY A 690 0.83 -3.66 -50.38
C GLY A 690 1.56 -2.31 -50.27
N ARG A 691 2.40 -2.08 -49.25
CA ARG A 691 3.10 -0.79 -49.05
C ARG A 691 4.10 -0.46 -50.16
N ARG A 692 5.02 -1.39 -50.46
CA ARG A 692 6.01 -1.20 -51.53
C ARG A 692 5.35 -1.06 -52.90
N SER A 693 4.28 -1.80 -53.16
CA SER A 693 3.47 -1.67 -54.38
C SER A 693 2.85 -0.27 -54.50
N ARG A 694 2.33 0.28 -53.41
CA ARG A 694 1.74 1.63 -53.39
C ARG A 694 2.79 2.70 -53.72
N ARG A 695 4.00 2.57 -53.16
CA ARG A 695 5.12 3.46 -53.47
C ARG A 695 5.61 3.32 -54.91
N ALA A 696 5.75 2.10 -55.40
CA ALA A 696 6.06 1.84 -56.80
C ALA A 696 4.97 2.40 -57.74
N ALA A 697 3.68 2.29 -57.37
CA ALA A 697 2.58 2.85 -58.14
C ALA A 697 2.66 4.38 -58.22
N ALA A 698 2.88 5.06 -57.09
CA ALA A 698 3.04 6.51 -57.07
C ALA A 698 4.27 6.96 -57.88
N ALA A 699 5.40 6.26 -57.77
CA ALA A 699 6.60 6.55 -58.55
C ALA A 699 6.35 6.37 -60.06
N LEU A 700 5.64 5.31 -60.46
CA LEU A 700 5.27 5.05 -61.85
C LEU A 700 4.26 6.09 -62.38
N GLN A 701 3.27 6.47 -61.59
CA GLN A 701 2.31 7.53 -61.94
C GLN A 701 3.01 8.88 -62.10
N HIS A 702 4.00 9.20 -61.27
CA HIS A 702 4.78 10.43 -61.35
C HIS A 702 5.58 10.54 -62.65
N ILE A 703 6.07 9.42 -63.19
CA ILE A 703 6.77 9.36 -64.49
C ILE A 703 5.83 9.14 -65.68
N GLY A 704 4.50 9.23 -65.48
CA GLY A 704 3.48 9.21 -66.54
C GLY A 704 2.82 7.85 -66.82
N CYS A 705 3.10 6.81 -66.04
CA CYS A 705 2.43 5.50 -66.17
C CYS A 705 1.13 5.46 -65.35
N MET A 706 -0.01 5.69 -66.00
CA MET A 706 -1.32 5.74 -65.34
C MET A 706 -2.04 4.38 -65.24
N ASN A 707 -1.64 3.37 -66.02
CA ASN A 707 -2.27 2.05 -66.07
C ASN A 707 -1.77 1.10 -64.96
N VAL A 708 -1.68 1.59 -63.72
CA VAL A 708 -1.12 0.84 -62.59
C VAL A 708 -2.18 0.55 -61.54
N GLN A 709 -2.30 -0.71 -61.15
CA GLN A 709 -3.07 -1.17 -59.99
C GLN A 709 -2.14 -1.88 -59.01
N ILE A 710 -2.55 -1.98 -57.74
CA ILE A 710 -1.83 -2.76 -56.73
C ILE A 710 -2.69 -3.93 -56.24
N LEU A 711 -2.05 -5.04 -55.89
CA LEU A 711 -2.75 -6.14 -55.24
C LEU A 711 -3.16 -5.75 -53.81
N GLN A 712 -4.46 -5.75 -53.53
CA GLN A 712 -4.99 -5.42 -52.22
C GLN A 712 -4.48 -6.41 -51.18
N GLY A 713 -3.78 -5.91 -50.15
CA GLY A 713 -3.17 -6.73 -49.10
C GLY A 713 -1.92 -7.52 -49.50
N GLY A 714 -1.44 -7.38 -50.75
CA GLY A 714 -0.21 -8.01 -51.23
C GLY A 714 -0.21 -9.54 -51.20
N MET A 715 0.97 -10.14 -51.13
CA MET A 715 1.17 -11.58 -51.06
C MET A 715 0.65 -12.21 -49.77
N LEU A 716 0.52 -11.44 -48.68
CA LEU A 716 -0.13 -11.93 -47.45
C LEU A 716 -1.60 -12.24 -47.69
N ALA A 717 -2.33 -11.35 -48.36
CA ALA A 717 -3.73 -11.59 -48.72
C ALA A 717 -3.86 -12.66 -49.82
N TRP A 718 -2.92 -12.74 -50.75
CA TRP A 718 -2.85 -13.81 -51.75
C TRP A 718 -2.69 -15.20 -51.10
N ASN A 719 -1.80 -15.31 -50.11
CA ASN A 719 -1.58 -16.55 -49.36
C ASN A 719 -2.79 -16.90 -48.48
N ALA A 720 -3.37 -15.91 -47.78
CA ALA A 720 -4.57 -16.11 -46.97
C ALA A 720 -5.77 -16.59 -47.81
N ALA A 721 -5.82 -16.26 -49.10
CA ALA A 721 -6.82 -16.73 -50.04
C ALA A 721 -6.53 -18.13 -50.62
N GLY A 722 -5.41 -18.77 -50.25
CA GLY A 722 -5.03 -20.11 -50.73
C GLY A 722 -4.56 -20.15 -52.19
N LEU A 723 -4.14 -19.02 -52.77
CA LEU A 723 -3.82 -18.89 -54.20
C LEU A 723 -2.33 -19.10 -54.54
N LEU A 724 -1.53 -19.59 -53.58
CA LEU A 724 -0.11 -19.89 -53.82
C LEU A 724 0.01 -21.18 -54.64
N GLU A 725 0.51 -21.06 -55.86
CA GLU A 725 0.84 -22.20 -56.71
C GLU A 725 2.26 -22.70 -56.41
N ALA A 726 2.47 -24.02 -56.44
CA ALA A 726 3.79 -24.62 -56.28
C ALA A 726 4.65 -24.28 -57.51
N VAL A 727 5.75 -23.55 -57.30
CA VAL A 727 6.70 -23.26 -58.38
C VAL A 727 7.65 -24.45 -58.48
N GLU A 728 7.57 -25.24 -59.56
CA GLU A 728 8.63 -26.20 -59.90
C GLU A 728 9.88 -25.41 -60.31
N PHE A 729 11.03 -25.75 -59.69
CA PHE A 729 12.31 -25.09 -59.93
C PHE A 729 12.93 -25.45 -61.28
#